data_AF-A0A521H6G2-F1
#
_entry.id   AF-A0A521H6G2-F1
#
_cell.length_a   1.000
_cell.length_b   1.000
_cell.length_c   1.000
_cell.angle_alpha   90.00
_cell.angle_beta   90.00
_cell.angle_gamma   90.00
#
_symmetry.space_group_name_H-M   'P 1'
#
loop_
_entity.id
_entity.type
_entity.pdbx_description
1 polymer ?
#
loop_
_entity_poly.entity_id
_entity_poly.type
_entity_poly.pdbx_seq_one_letter_code
_entity_poly.pdbx_strand_id
1 'polypeptide(L)'
;MADRLQDIPGYEMISKLGEGGMATVYLAIQHSLDRKVAIKVMRRQLRGNDDGPMPEFERRFLLEGRTMAKLPHRNIVAVYDIVTRDDVAYISMELLEGGTLSDRMREGLSLGEAIGVVVQLANGLEFAHRNGVIHRDLKPSNVMFRDPTTPVLTDFGIAKQSDVLASRITQTGLVLGTPTYMSPEQASGKDIDGRADQYALGILFYELLTGKPPFTGENPMAVLMGHALQPPPPLPDDLKPLQPIFNKMLAKNPDDRFANLLDFIKALRGLVVGNDALVKQLGSVTTASTSERLRALGFSGDYTGGSSDFALDLLRMPQTDPAMRQQTTSLVMEAMKKPRLVFGITAGLGVLILSLVLWAVFKPRTLSQDEQLLVRTLLREADSLILKGDLLAPPGQNAFEDVQKVLQKDPENERGLELLTQIAGLLRANAEKVMATGDLAGASEIANQALLVAPEDAQVQDLLKRITETQQREANAARIAELLQKASEAEKRNQVTGAEGAYALLRSALALDSSNADVLARLKALTDTEFARVRKLLADADLDSAERALADLREQFGSDPVFVALNAEIEQAKIVQAGKLRLEGLLAKARSALDADRISEPAGDNAFEWFEQARQIDFGNPAVVAFKQILAERIIGDARTAQARNDIASALDRAELALRVDPDLAAAASIRDAAQQSLGAQKAKIATQLNLARSAIASGRLLPPATDNARDVLDALLREDPGNADAMKLRDALPRVVADALRGAVERNEMSVAVPLADAAAIAYPDDSRIATQINSVREKVAASQAQQALVEREQRLAQLLQRRPLSVESATAAATAIIELRGVDAAAATRYEQQLAQVLSGDLNNAGNLDAGQASAAAIRAANGPLADSKALAALTPVVEKRVAELQAQRDAELAANNGELVINATPWGTVDRVLDASRKPIELPAERTTPMRLTLPAGSYYVTLTHPDSRKSVSAFARVKAGQRSQANAAFPSLSSEEYLKNAGL
;
A
#
# COMPACT_ATOMS: atom_id res chain seq x y z
N MET A 1 -17.55 4.10 5.08
CA MET A 1 -17.10 5.32 4.36
C MET A 1 -15.89 4.95 3.51
N ALA A 2 -15.92 5.22 2.19
CA ALA A 2 -14.78 4.94 1.32
C ALA A 2 -13.65 5.95 1.60
N ASP A 3 -12.46 5.43 1.88
CA ASP A 3 -11.21 6.14 2.15
C ASP A 3 -10.86 7.02 0.92
N ARG A 4 -11.33 8.27 0.88
CA ARG A 4 -10.90 9.23 -0.16
C ARG A 4 -9.38 9.41 0.01
N LEU A 5 -8.61 9.05 -1.02
CA LEU A 5 -7.18 9.37 -1.11
C LEU A 5 -7.01 10.85 -0.78
N GLN A 6 -6.27 11.17 0.29
CA GLN A 6 -6.01 12.55 0.69
C GLN A 6 -5.28 13.27 -0.44
N ASP A 7 -5.82 14.41 -0.87
CA ASP A 7 -5.19 15.26 -1.89
C ASP A 7 -4.00 15.99 -1.27
N ILE A 8 -2.78 15.65 -1.69
CA ILE A 8 -1.54 16.23 -1.17
C ILE A 8 -0.95 17.14 -2.26
N PRO A 9 -0.88 18.46 -2.05
CA PRO A 9 -0.40 19.40 -3.06
C PRO A 9 0.98 19.02 -3.61
N GLY A 10 1.09 18.95 -4.94
CA GLY A 10 2.33 18.58 -5.64
C GLY A 10 2.53 17.07 -5.82
N TYR A 11 1.60 16.24 -5.33
CA TYR A 11 1.64 14.79 -5.48
C TYR A 11 0.33 14.24 -6.04
N GLU A 12 0.41 13.43 -7.10
CA GLU A 12 -0.72 12.67 -7.62
C GLU A 12 -0.79 11.31 -6.92
N MET A 13 -1.81 11.09 -6.10
CA MET A 13 -1.99 9.85 -5.35
C MET A 13 -2.53 8.73 -6.25
N ILE A 14 -1.75 7.66 -6.43
CA ILE A 14 -2.06 6.57 -7.37
C ILE A 14 -2.80 5.43 -6.68
N SER A 15 -2.23 4.89 -5.59
CA SER A 15 -2.79 3.73 -4.89
C SER A 15 -2.28 3.63 -3.46
N LYS A 16 -2.97 2.84 -2.61
CA LYS A 16 -2.54 2.52 -1.26
C LYS A 16 -1.59 1.32 -1.29
N LEU A 17 -0.40 1.47 -0.71
CA LEU A 17 0.62 0.42 -0.63
C LEU A 17 0.50 -0.41 0.65
N GLY A 18 0.07 0.21 1.76
CA GLY A 18 -0.09 -0.48 3.02
C GLY A 18 -0.72 0.40 4.10
N GLU A 19 -1.28 -0.22 5.13
CA GLU A 19 -1.94 0.48 6.23
C GLU A 19 -1.38 -0.03 7.58
N GLY A 20 -0.74 0.85 8.34
CA GLY A 20 -0.23 0.55 9.69
C GLY A 20 -1.02 1.28 10.76
N GLY A 21 -0.84 0.94 12.04
CA GLY A 21 -1.65 1.49 13.15
C GLY A 21 -1.58 3.01 13.33
N MET A 22 -0.50 3.67 12.88
CA MET A 22 -0.31 5.13 13.03
C MET A 22 -0.35 5.91 11.70
N ALA A 23 -0.12 5.24 10.58
CA ALA A 23 0.01 5.88 9.26
C ALA A 23 -0.41 4.93 8.13
N THR A 24 -0.79 5.52 7.01
CA THR A 24 -1.09 4.83 5.74
C THR A 24 -0.02 5.19 4.72
N VAL A 25 0.49 4.21 3.98
CA VAL A 25 1.49 4.42 2.92
C VAL A 25 0.81 4.37 1.56
N TYR A 26 1.05 5.37 0.73
CA TYR A 26 0.51 5.49 -0.62
C TYR A 26 1.62 5.56 -1.66
N LEU A 27 1.36 5.02 -2.84
CA LEU A 27 2.11 5.31 -4.06
C LEU A 27 1.61 6.64 -4.63
N ALA A 28 2.54 7.54 -4.95
CA ALA A 28 2.20 8.81 -5.58
C ALA A 28 3.25 9.21 -6.63
N ILE A 29 2.87 10.11 -7.54
CA ILE A 29 3.80 10.78 -8.46
C ILE A 29 4.05 12.20 -7.94
N GLN A 30 5.30 12.54 -7.66
CA GLN A 30 5.70 13.90 -7.30
C GLN A 30 5.83 14.75 -8.57
N HIS A 31 4.94 15.72 -8.77
CA HIS A 31 4.91 16.53 -10.01
C HIS A 31 6.17 17.36 -10.25
N SER A 32 6.82 17.86 -9.19
CA SER A 32 7.99 18.74 -9.33
C SER A 32 9.22 18.04 -9.93
N LEU A 33 9.30 16.72 -9.82
CA LEU A 33 10.44 15.91 -10.28
C LEU A 33 10.01 14.77 -11.22
N ASP A 34 8.72 14.69 -11.55
CA ASP A 34 8.10 13.63 -12.37
C ASP A 34 8.57 12.22 -11.98
N ARG A 35 8.50 11.91 -10.68
CA ARG A 35 8.98 10.62 -10.13
C ARG A 35 7.95 9.97 -9.22
N LYS A 36 7.95 8.64 -9.21
CA LYS A 36 7.19 7.88 -8.22
C LYS A 36 7.84 7.97 -6.84
N VAL A 37 7.01 8.09 -5.82
CA VAL A 37 7.41 8.13 -4.41
C VAL A 37 6.46 7.29 -3.56
N ALA A 38 6.94 6.84 -2.41
CA ALA A 38 6.08 6.36 -1.34
C ALA A 38 5.78 7.52 -0.40
N ILE A 39 4.51 7.76 -0.07
CA ILE A 39 4.09 8.78 0.89
C ILE A 39 3.45 8.10 2.08
N LYS A 40 4.12 8.18 3.23
CA LYS A 40 3.59 7.74 4.51
C LYS A 40 2.81 8.91 5.12
N VAL A 41 1.51 8.76 5.29
CA VAL A 41 0.58 9.80 5.75
C VAL A 41 0.02 9.41 7.12
N MET A 42 0.08 10.30 8.09
CA MET A 42 -0.44 10.06 9.43
C MET A 42 -1.98 10.00 9.43
N ARG A 43 -2.58 9.06 10.17
CA ARG A 43 -4.04 8.90 10.22
C ARG A 43 -4.73 10.09 10.92
N ARG A 44 -5.79 10.62 10.31
CA ARG A 44 -6.58 11.76 10.79
C ARG A 44 -7.26 11.54 12.15
N GLN A 45 -7.61 10.29 12.48
CA GLN A 45 -8.26 9.89 13.75
C GLN A 45 -7.35 10.06 14.99
N LEU A 46 -6.03 10.17 14.81
CA LEU A 46 -5.06 10.30 15.90
C LEU A 46 -4.74 11.76 16.28
N ARG A 47 -5.28 12.76 15.55
CA ARG A 47 -4.94 14.17 15.77
C ARG A 47 -5.78 14.89 16.82
N GLY A 48 -6.96 14.38 17.18
CA GLY A 48 -7.87 15.08 18.11
C GLY A 48 -8.31 16.46 17.58
N ASN A 49 -9.39 17.02 18.11
CA ASN A 49 -9.85 18.38 17.75
C ASN A 49 -9.41 19.43 18.80
N ASP A 50 -8.36 19.15 19.59
CA ASP A 50 -7.98 20.00 20.72
C ASP A 50 -6.79 20.91 20.37
N ASP A 51 -6.94 22.21 20.65
CA ASP A 51 -5.91 23.26 20.60
C ASP A 51 -4.80 23.10 21.68
N GLY A 52 -4.44 21.85 22.02
CA GLY A 52 -3.39 21.50 22.98
C GLY A 52 -1.99 21.36 22.34
N PRO A 53 -0.93 21.10 23.14
CA PRO A 53 0.38 20.79 22.60
C PRO A 53 0.33 19.55 21.69
N MET A 54 1.11 19.58 20.59
CA MET A 54 1.15 18.54 19.54
C MET A 54 1.00 17.11 20.11
N PRO A 55 0.03 16.30 19.62
CA PRO A 55 -0.18 14.93 20.08
C PRO A 55 1.12 14.11 20.01
N GLU A 56 1.39 13.30 21.03
CA GLU A 56 2.67 12.58 21.17
C GLU A 56 2.99 11.69 19.95
N PHE A 57 1.97 11.14 19.29
CA PHE A 57 2.11 10.34 18.07
C PHE A 57 2.60 11.16 16.86
N GLU A 58 2.20 12.43 16.73
CA GLU A 58 2.63 13.30 15.63
C GLU A 58 4.09 13.71 15.80
N ARG A 59 4.49 14.02 17.04
CA ARG A 59 5.89 14.29 17.40
C ARG A 59 6.79 13.09 17.07
N ARG A 60 6.35 11.88 17.40
CA ARG A 60 7.07 10.62 17.13
C ARG A 60 7.20 10.35 15.62
N PHE A 61 6.11 10.52 14.88
CA PHE A 61 6.09 10.34 13.42
C PHE A 61 7.09 11.27 12.71
N LEU A 62 7.09 12.57 13.06
CA LEU A 62 8.02 13.54 12.48
C LEU A 62 9.47 13.30 12.91
N LEU A 63 9.70 12.87 14.15
CA LEU A 63 11.03 12.55 14.65
C LEU A 63 11.66 11.35 13.90
N GLU A 64 10.87 10.33 13.61
CA GLU A 64 11.27 9.16 12.82
C GLU A 64 11.71 9.60 11.41
N GLY A 65 10.87 10.37 10.70
CA GLY A 65 11.19 10.91 9.38
C GLY A 65 12.47 11.76 9.37
N ARG A 66 12.60 12.68 10.33
CA ARG A 66 13.76 13.59 10.42
C ARG A 66 15.06 12.86 10.73
N THR A 67 15.00 11.75 11.44
CA THR A 67 16.17 10.96 11.76
C THR A 67 16.60 10.12 10.55
N MET A 68 15.66 9.50 9.83
CA MET A 68 15.95 8.78 8.59
C MET A 68 16.51 9.70 7.50
N ALA A 69 16.01 10.95 7.40
CA ALA A 69 16.51 11.94 6.45
C ALA A 69 18.01 12.30 6.64
N LYS A 70 18.58 12.06 7.83
CA LYS A 70 19.99 12.29 8.12
C LYS A 70 20.90 11.10 7.76
N LEU A 71 20.34 10.02 7.24
CA LEU A 71 21.07 8.77 7.00
C LEU A 71 21.15 8.42 5.49
N PRO A 72 21.89 9.19 4.67
CA PRO A 72 22.04 8.90 3.25
C PRO A 72 22.95 7.67 3.04
N HIS A 73 22.35 6.48 2.98
CA HIS A 73 23.08 5.22 2.78
C HIS A 73 22.34 4.32 1.79
N ARG A 74 23.08 3.55 0.97
CA ARG A 74 22.47 2.69 -0.06
C ARG A 74 21.52 1.63 0.50
N ASN A 75 21.73 1.19 1.74
CA ASN A 75 20.91 0.19 2.44
C ASN A 75 19.94 0.81 3.46
N ILE A 76 19.68 2.12 3.40
CA ILE A 76 18.67 2.82 4.21
C ILE A 76 17.75 3.60 3.25
N VAL A 77 16.45 3.60 3.51
CA VAL A 77 15.49 4.30 2.65
C VAL A 77 15.74 5.80 2.64
N ALA A 78 15.73 6.41 1.44
CA ALA A 78 15.90 7.85 1.33
C ALA A 78 14.58 8.57 1.64
N VAL A 79 14.64 9.55 2.55
CA VAL A 79 13.53 10.48 2.82
C VAL A 79 13.74 11.73 1.97
N TYR A 80 12.73 12.10 1.19
CA TYR A 80 12.77 13.23 0.28
C TYR A 80 12.16 14.50 0.85
N ASP A 81 11.03 14.36 1.55
CA ASP A 81 10.34 15.50 2.13
C ASP A 81 9.58 15.10 3.40
N ILE A 82 9.42 16.06 4.31
CA ILE A 82 8.68 15.90 5.56
C ILE A 82 7.83 17.15 5.73
N VAL A 83 6.52 16.97 5.64
CA VAL A 83 5.58 18.08 5.65
C VAL A 83 4.58 17.91 6.77
N THR A 84 4.33 19.01 7.48
CA THR A 84 3.31 19.13 8.51
C THR A 84 2.48 20.36 8.18
N ARG A 85 1.20 20.16 7.85
CA ARG A 85 0.19 21.21 7.64
C ARG A 85 -0.99 20.99 8.57
N ASP A 86 -1.84 22.00 8.69
CA ASP A 86 -2.98 22.01 9.63
C ASP A 86 -3.91 20.80 9.49
N ASP A 87 -3.95 20.14 8.34
CA ASP A 87 -4.83 19.01 8.03
C ASP A 87 -4.12 17.69 7.64
N VAL A 88 -2.79 17.69 7.46
CA VAL A 88 -2.03 16.50 7.04
C VAL A 88 -0.56 16.55 7.49
N ALA A 89 -0.07 15.44 8.03
CA ALA A 89 1.35 15.19 8.26
C ALA A 89 1.80 14.00 7.41
N TYR A 90 2.83 14.19 6.58
CA TYR A 90 3.33 13.14 5.71
C TYR A 90 4.86 13.16 5.55
N ILE A 91 5.40 11.99 5.22
CA ILE A 91 6.80 11.78 4.86
C ILE A 91 6.82 11.22 3.45
N SER A 92 7.42 11.96 2.51
CA SER A 92 7.70 11.49 1.16
C SER A 92 9.06 10.80 1.15
N MET A 93 9.09 9.55 0.70
CA MET A 93 10.28 8.71 0.68
C MET A 93 10.41 7.96 -0.64
N GLU A 94 11.57 7.34 -0.83
CA GLU A 94 11.85 6.47 -1.95
C GLU A 94 10.84 5.33 -2.06
N LEU A 95 10.35 5.09 -3.29
CA LEU A 95 9.55 3.91 -3.60
C LEU A 95 10.46 2.70 -3.84
N LEU A 96 10.28 1.64 -3.06
CA LEU A 96 11.03 0.38 -3.17
C LEU A 96 10.13 -0.68 -3.80
N GLU A 97 10.34 -0.98 -5.09
CA GLU A 97 9.47 -1.87 -5.87
C GLU A 97 9.88 -3.36 -5.78
N GLY A 98 11.03 -3.69 -5.18
CA GLY A 98 11.60 -5.04 -5.14
C GLY A 98 11.01 -6.02 -4.11
N GLY A 99 9.90 -5.66 -3.48
CA GLY A 99 9.22 -6.45 -2.44
C GLY A 99 9.89 -6.40 -1.07
N THR A 100 9.32 -7.13 -0.10
CA THR A 100 9.86 -7.26 1.26
C THR A 100 10.74 -8.52 1.40
N LEU A 101 11.62 -8.55 2.41
CA LEU A 101 12.39 -9.75 2.73
C LEU A 101 11.47 -10.89 3.19
N SER A 102 10.35 -10.58 3.87
CA SER A 102 9.33 -11.56 4.22
C SER A 102 8.79 -12.32 3.00
N ASP A 103 8.60 -11.63 1.86
CA ASP A 103 8.11 -12.28 0.64
C ASP A 103 9.18 -13.20 0.04
N ARG A 104 10.43 -12.77 0.00
CA ARG A 104 11.54 -13.62 -0.49
C ARG A 104 11.81 -14.83 0.38
N MET A 105 11.66 -14.68 1.70
CA MET A 105 11.77 -15.81 2.64
C MET A 105 10.74 -16.90 2.37
N ARG A 106 9.56 -16.54 1.84
CA ARG A 106 8.52 -17.49 1.43
C ARG A 106 8.91 -18.24 0.15
N GLU A 107 9.67 -17.61 -0.74
CA GLU A 107 10.19 -18.21 -1.98
C GLU A 107 11.45 -19.05 -1.75
N GLY A 108 12.15 -18.80 -0.63
CA GLY A 108 13.41 -19.46 -0.25
C GLY A 108 14.63 -18.70 -0.78
N LEU A 109 15.67 -18.57 0.05
CA LEU A 109 16.94 -17.95 -0.34
C LEU A 109 18.07 -18.97 -0.29
N SER A 110 19.00 -18.88 -1.24
CA SER A 110 20.27 -19.59 -1.15
C SER A 110 21.14 -19.01 -0.03
N LEU A 111 22.13 -19.81 0.43
CA LEU A 111 23.12 -19.37 1.42
C LEU A 111 23.83 -18.08 0.98
N GLY A 112 24.14 -17.94 -0.31
CA GLY A 112 24.78 -16.75 -0.86
C GLY A 112 23.89 -15.52 -0.77
N GLU A 113 22.60 -15.66 -1.12
CA GLU A 113 21.65 -14.55 -1.01
C GLU A 113 21.42 -14.15 0.45
N ALA A 114 21.29 -15.12 1.36
CA ALA A 114 21.15 -14.86 2.79
C ALA A 114 22.34 -14.08 3.37
N ILE A 115 23.57 -14.52 3.08
CA ILE A 115 24.80 -13.82 3.48
C ILE A 115 24.87 -12.43 2.84
N GLY A 116 24.57 -12.34 1.55
CA GLY A 116 24.58 -11.08 0.81
C GLY A 116 23.59 -10.05 1.36
N VAL A 117 22.42 -10.49 1.80
CA VAL A 117 21.44 -9.63 2.48
C VAL A 117 21.98 -9.15 3.82
N VAL A 118 22.43 -10.07 4.67
CA VAL A 118 22.84 -9.76 6.05
C VAL A 118 24.07 -8.86 6.10
N VAL A 119 25.05 -9.07 5.21
CA VAL A 119 26.24 -8.20 5.11
C VAL A 119 25.83 -6.77 4.72
N GLN A 120 24.92 -6.62 3.77
CA GLN A 120 24.45 -5.30 3.34
C GLN A 120 23.63 -4.59 4.42
N LEU A 121 22.77 -5.32 5.14
CA LEU A 121 22.03 -4.79 6.29
C LEU A 121 22.98 -4.39 7.43
N ALA A 122 23.99 -5.20 7.73
CA ALA A 122 25.01 -4.90 8.74
C ALA A 122 25.76 -3.59 8.42
N ASN A 123 26.12 -3.36 7.15
CA ASN A 123 26.73 -2.08 6.73
C ASN A 123 25.78 -0.89 6.94
N GLY A 124 24.49 -1.04 6.62
CA GLY A 124 23.49 0.00 6.85
C GLY A 124 23.27 0.32 8.33
N LEU A 125 23.13 -0.71 9.17
CA LEU A 125 22.98 -0.55 10.61
C LEU A 125 24.21 0.07 11.25
N GLU A 126 25.42 -0.36 10.88
CA GLU A 126 26.66 0.25 11.35
C GLU A 126 26.72 1.74 11.01
N PHE A 127 26.35 2.11 9.78
CA PHE A 127 26.29 3.51 9.37
C PHE A 127 25.31 4.31 10.24
N ALA A 128 24.14 3.75 10.56
CA ALA A 128 23.19 4.38 11.48
C ALA A 128 23.76 4.53 12.90
N HIS A 129 24.40 3.47 13.44
CA HIS A 129 24.99 3.46 14.79
C HIS A 129 26.08 4.52 14.94
N ARG A 130 26.95 4.68 13.93
CA ARG A 130 27.99 5.73 13.90
C ARG A 130 27.41 7.15 13.86
N ASN A 131 26.16 7.30 13.42
CA ASN A 131 25.41 8.55 13.44
C ASN A 131 24.50 8.69 14.69
N GLY A 132 24.68 7.81 15.70
CA GLY A 132 23.92 7.85 16.95
C GLY A 132 22.47 7.38 16.83
N VAL A 133 22.13 6.67 15.75
CA VAL A 133 20.78 6.17 15.50
C VAL A 133 20.75 4.65 15.62
N ILE A 134 19.82 4.13 16.43
CA ILE A 134 19.59 2.69 16.60
C ILE A 134 18.24 2.36 15.95
N HIS A 135 18.17 1.26 15.20
CA HIS A 135 16.99 0.86 14.45
C HIS A 135 15.85 0.37 15.35
N ARG A 136 16.13 -0.49 16.34
CA ARG A 136 15.21 -0.99 17.39
C ARG A 136 14.01 -1.84 16.94
N ASP A 137 13.64 -1.83 15.67
CA ASP A 137 12.54 -2.64 15.12
C ASP A 137 12.95 -3.43 13.87
N LEU A 138 14.13 -4.06 13.89
CA LEU A 138 14.60 -4.85 12.75
C LEU A 138 13.82 -6.16 12.64
N LYS A 139 13.15 -6.36 11.51
CA LYS A 139 12.37 -7.57 11.17
C LYS A 139 12.24 -7.70 9.64
N PRO A 140 11.93 -8.88 9.10
CA PRO A 140 11.86 -9.09 7.64
C PRO A 140 10.87 -8.17 6.91
N SER A 141 9.78 -7.73 7.54
CA SER A 141 8.82 -6.79 6.93
C SER A 141 9.31 -5.33 6.88
N ASN A 142 10.37 -4.99 7.61
CA ASN A 142 11.04 -3.68 7.57
C ASN A 142 12.33 -3.71 6.72
N VAL A 143 12.56 -4.80 5.98
CA VAL A 143 13.62 -4.90 4.99
C VAL A 143 12.96 -5.01 3.62
N MET A 144 13.10 -3.97 2.82
CA MET A 144 12.58 -3.93 1.45
C MET A 144 13.73 -4.00 0.46
N PHE A 145 13.42 -4.13 -0.83
CA PHE A 145 14.43 -4.19 -1.87
C PHE A 145 14.25 -3.05 -2.87
N ARG A 146 15.34 -2.33 -3.15
CA ARG A 146 15.40 -1.33 -4.23
C ARG A 146 15.41 -2.02 -5.59
N ASP A 147 16.13 -3.12 -5.66
CA ASP A 147 16.33 -3.95 -6.84
C ASP A 147 16.52 -5.42 -6.39
N PRO A 148 16.63 -6.40 -7.32
CA PRO A 148 16.78 -7.81 -6.95
C PRO A 148 17.93 -8.14 -5.98
N THR A 149 18.92 -7.26 -5.79
CA THR A 149 20.13 -7.56 -4.99
C THR A 149 20.41 -6.57 -3.86
N THR A 150 19.72 -5.42 -3.82
CA THR A 150 19.94 -4.37 -2.82
C THR A 150 18.83 -4.33 -1.75
N PRO A 151 19.06 -4.89 -0.55
CA PRO A 151 18.17 -4.72 0.59
C PRO A 151 18.31 -3.31 1.18
N VAL A 152 17.20 -2.79 1.70
CA VAL A 152 17.05 -1.44 2.21
C VAL A 152 16.24 -1.49 3.51
N LEU A 153 16.81 -0.91 4.56
CA LEU A 153 16.16 -0.75 5.87
C LEU A 153 15.11 0.36 5.79
N THR A 154 13.91 0.04 6.26
CA THR A 154 12.77 0.98 6.38
C THR A 154 12.30 1.04 7.84
N ASP A 155 11.56 2.09 8.20
CA ASP A 155 10.84 2.20 9.47
C ASP A 155 11.70 2.02 10.74
N PHE A 156 12.60 2.96 10.98
CA PHE A 156 13.38 3.00 12.22
C PHE A 156 12.44 3.19 13.42
N GLY A 157 12.50 2.30 14.40
CA GLY A 157 11.68 2.29 15.61
C GLY A 157 11.98 3.41 16.61
N ILE A 158 12.39 4.59 16.15
CA ILE A 158 12.78 5.75 16.96
C ILE A 158 11.60 6.27 17.79
N ALA A 159 10.37 6.11 17.28
CA ALA A 159 9.12 6.37 17.99
C ALA A 159 8.88 5.44 19.21
N LYS A 160 9.67 4.37 19.37
CA LYS A 160 9.64 3.42 20.49
C LYS A 160 10.68 3.76 21.56
N GLN A 161 10.88 5.05 21.89
CA GLN A 161 11.75 5.42 23.01
C GLN A 161 11.38 4.64 24.28
N SER A 162 12.44 4.25 24.99
CA SER A 162 12.57 3.25 26.05
C SER A 162 11.64 3.42 27.25
N ASP A 163 11.08 4.61 27.46
CA ASP A 163 10.23 4.88 28.63
C ASP A 163 8.84 4.23 28.54
N VAL A 164 8.38 3.87 27.34
CA VAL A 164 7.01 3.33 27.14
C VAL A 164 6.98 1.82 26.89
N LEU A 165 8.05 1.20 26.36
CA LEU A 165 8.09 -0.26 26.22
C LEU A 165 8.29 -0.93 27.58
N ALA A 166 9.24 -0.46 28.39
CA ALA A 166 9.42 -0.94 29.75
C ALA A 166 8.18 -0.67 30.62
N SER A 167 7.57 0.53 30.54
CA SER A 167 6.36 0.85 31.31
C SER A 167 5.08 0.19 30.79
N ARG A 168 4.89 -0.08 29.49
CA ARG A 168 3.71 -0.84 29.00
C ARG A 168 3.82 -2.34 29.22
N ILE A 169 5.01 -2.92 29.09
CA ILE A 169 5.26 -4.34 29.45
C ILE A 169 4.95 -4.54 30.94
N THR A 170 5.39 -3.62 31.80
CA THR A 170 5.17 -3.71 33.26
C THR A 170 3.80 -3.22 33.74
N GLN A 171 3.17 -2.21 33.10
CA GLN A 171 1.88 -1.64 33.53
C GLN A 171 0.64 -2.15 32.79
N THR A 172 0.76 -2.85 31.65
CA THR A 172 -0.42 -3.36 30.90
C THR A 172 -0.38 -4.86 30.59
N GLY A 173 0.77 -5.55 30.70
CA GLY A 173 0.88 -6.98 30.34
C GLY A 173 0.69 -7.27 28.84
N LEU A 174 0.46 -6.21 28.06
CA LEU A 174 0.30 -6.23 26.61
C LEU A 174 1.65 -6.17 25.93
N VAL A 175 2.10 -7.32 25.42
CA VAL A 175 3.13 -7.35 24.39
C VAL A 175 2.46 -6.90 23.09
N LEU A 176 2.63 -5.62 22.74
CA LEU A 176 2.11 -5.05 21.50
C LEU A 176 3.02 -5.47 20.33
N GLY A 177 2.69 -6.61 19.72
CA GLY A 177 3.40 -7.21 18.58
C GLY A 177 4.04 -8.57 18.89
N THR A 178 4.61 -9.22 17.86
CA THR A 178 5.35 -10.47 18.04
C THR A 178 6.79 -10.16 18.48
N PRO A 179 7.25 -10.62 19.65
CA PRO A 179 8.57 -10.29 20.19
C PRO A 179 9.75 -11.03 19.51
N THR A 180 9.51 -11.68 18.37
CA THR A 180 10.43 -12.62 17.69
C THR A 180 11.85 -12.10 17.47
N TYR A 181 12.03 -10.80 17.24
CA TYR A 181 13.33 -10.19 16.94
C TYR A 181 13.84 -9.28 18.07
N MET A 182 13.18 -9.28 19.23
CA MET A 182 13.52 -8.42 20.35
C MET A 182 14.78 -8.92 21.06
N SER A 183 15.70 -8.00 21.39
CA SER A 183 16.87 -8.33 22.20
C SER A 183 16.53 -8.53 23.69
N PRO A 184 17.33 -9.28 24.46
CA PRO A 184 17.11 -9.48 25.90
C PRO A 184 17.05 -8.18 26.71
N GLU A 185 17.88 -7.19 26.35
CA GLU A 185 17.90 -5.87 26.96
C GLU A 185 16.66 -5.04 26.62
N GLN A 186 16.12 -5.16 25.39
CA GLN A 186 14.84 -4.55 25.02
C GLN A 186 13.67 -5.19 25.79
N ALA A 187 13.67 -6.52 25.93
CA ALA A 187 12.67 -7.25 26.69
C ALA A 187 12.68 -6.89 28.18
N SER A 188 13.88 -6.63 28.73
CA SER A 188 14.08 -6.30 30.14
C SER A 188 13.98 -4.80 30.44
N GLY A 189 13.77 -3.95 29.43
CA GLY A 189 13.72 -2.49 29.60
C GLY A 189 15.04 -1.84 30.03
N LYS A 190 16.19 -2.48 29.76
CA LYS A 190 17.53 -1.92 30.04
C LYS A 190 17.91 -0.89 28.98
N ASP A 191 19.01 -0.16 29.21
CA ASP A 191 19.58 0.72 28.20
C ASP A 191 19.96 -0.06 26.93
N ILE A 192 19.64 0.53 25.78
CA ILE A 192 19.78 -0.11 24.46
C ILE A 192 20.81 0.68 23.64
N ASP A 193 21.82 -0.02 23.13
CA ASP A 193 22.78 0.49 22.16
C ASP A 193 22.66 -0.26 20.81
N GLY A 194 23.63 -0.06 19.90
CA GLY A 194 23.66 -0.72 18.58
C GLY A 194 23.74 -2.26 18.65
N ARG A 195 24.14 -2.84 19.78
CA ARG A 195 24.22 -4.30 19.94
C ARG A 195 22.86 -4.97 20.01
N ALA A 196 21.79 -4.22 20.29
CA ALA A 196 20.42 -4.72 20.17
C ALA A 196 20.04 -4.99 18.71
N ASP A 197 20.40 -4.09 17.78
CA ASP A 197 20.18 -4.30 16.35
C ASP A 197 21.03 -5.46 15.82
N GLN A 198 22.25 -5.63 16.34
CA GLN A 198 23.08 -6.79 16.04
C GLN A 198 22.41 -8.10 16.49
N TYR A 199 21.80 -8.14 17.67
CA TYR A 199 21.06 -9.31 18.13
C TYR A 199 19.87 -9.61 17.21
N ALA A 200 19.07 -8.60 16.88
CA ALA A 200 17.95 -8.74 15.94
C ALA A 200 18.41 -9.21 14.55
N LEU A 201 19.56 -8.72 14.07
CA LEU A 201 20.16 -9.17 12.82
C LEU A 201 20.61 -10.64 12.90
N GLY A 202 21.08 -11.09 14.07
CA GLY A 202 21.42 -12.49 14.33
C GLY A 202 20.20 -13.41 14.27
N ILE A 203 19.06 -12.97 14.83
CA ILE A 203 17.78 -13.70 14.74
C ILE A 203 17.35 -13.81 13.27
N LEU A 204 17.36 -12.68 12.56
CA LEU A 204 17.00 -12.61 11.14
C LEU A 204 17.92 -13.49 10.29
N PHE A 205 19.23 -13.47 10.54
CA PHE A 205 20.19 -14.30 9.81
C PHE A 205 19.93 -15.79 10.08
N TYR A 206 19.64 -16.18 11.32
CA TYR A 206 19.33 -17.58 11.65
C TYR A 206 18.08 -18.05 10.91
N GLU A 207 17.05 -17.21 10.87
CA GLU A 207 15.81 -17.51 10.18
C GLU A 207 15.98 -17.59 8.66
N LEU A 208 16.81 -16.73 8.06
CA LEU A 208 17.16 -16.84 6.64
C LEU A 208 17.82 -18.17 6.28
N LEU A 209 18.59 -18.74 7.22
CA LEU A 209 19.30 -20.01 6.99
C LEU A 209 18.44 -21.24 7.27
N THR A 210 17.54 -21.17 8.25
CA THR A 210 16.80 -22.34 8.75
C THR A 210 15.31 -22.32 8.40
N GLY A 211 14.80 -21.20 7.89
CA GLY A 211 13.39 -20.95 7.60
C GLY A 211 12.53 -20.70 8.84
N LYS A 212 13.09 -20.72 10.06
CA LYS A 212 12.38 -20.47 11.32
C LYS A 212 13.25 -19.66 12.28
N PRO A 213 12.68 -18.77 13.10
CA PRO A 213 13.46 -18.05 14.10
C PRO A 213 14.01 -19.03 15.16
N PRO A 214 15.15 -18.71 15.79
CA PRO A 214 15.81 -19.59 16.76
C PRO A 214 14.99 -19.81 18.03
N PHE A 215 14.12 -18.87 18.40
CA PHE A 215 13.25 -18.98 19.56
C PHE A 215 11.79 -18.87 19.11
N THR A 216 11.00 -19.89 19.45
CA THR A 216 9.55 -19.95 19.18
C THR A 216 8.82 -20.35 20.46
N GLY A 217 7.52 -20.03 20.54
CA GLY A 217 6.70 -20.35 21.69
C GLY A 217 5.22 -20.10 21.41
N GLU A 218 4.34 -20.78 22.15
CA GLU A 218 2.89 -20.70 21.98
C GLU A 218 2.31 -19.33 22.39
N ASN A 219 3.06 -18.54 23.16
CA ASN A 219 2.69 -17.19 23.54
C ASN A 219 3.91 -16.24 23.47
N PRO A 220 3.68 -14.91 23.37
CA PRO A 220 4.75 -13.92 23.31
C PRO A 220 5.73 -13.98 24.49
N MET A 221 5.24 -14.32 25.69
CA MET A 221 6.09 -14.45 26.88
C MET A 221 7.08 -15.61 26.77
N ALA A 222 6.70 -16.73 26.16
CA ALA A 222 7.57 -17.87 25.93
C ALA A 222 8.73 -17.51 24.98
N VAL A 223 8.44 -16.72 23.93
CA VAL A 223 9.46 -16.20 23.01
C VAL A 223 10.41 -15.24 23.72
N LEU A 224 9.90 -14.31 24.55
CA LEU A 224 10.72 -13.42 25.37
C LEU A 224 11.60 -14.20 26.36
N MET A 225 11.07 -15.25 26.98
CA MET A 225 11.83 -16.14 27.86
C MET A 225 12.92 -16.90 27.10
N GLY A 226 12.64 -17.32 25.86
CA GLY A 226 13.64 -17.88 24.95
C GLY A 226 14.78 -16.90 24.67
N HIS A 227 14.45 -15.64 24.36
CA HIS A 227 15.45 -14.59 24.20
C HIS A 227 16.28 -14.38 25.47
N ALA A 228 15.67 -14.41 26.66
CA ALA A 228 16.37 -14.19 27.93
C ALA A 228 17.25 -15.38 28.36
N LEU A 229 16.77 -16.61 28.21
CA LEU A 229 17.33 -17.78 28.91
C LEU A 229 17.91 -18.85 27.99
N GLN A 230 17.35 -19.08 26.80
CA GLN A 230 17.72 -20.23 25.97
C GLN A 230 18.95 -19.93 25.11
N PRO A 231 19.98 -20.80 25.06
CA PRO A 231 21.09 -20.61 24.14
C PRO A 231 20.62 -20.72 22.67
N PRO A 232 21.34 -20.13 21.71
CA PRO A 232 21.02 -20.29 20.29
C PRO A 232 20.97 -21.78 19.92
N PRO A 233 19.91 -22.26 19.23
CA PRO A 233 19.84 -23.66 18.84
C PRO A 233 20.98 -24.01 17.87
N PRO A 234 21.43 -25.29 17.87
CA PRO A 234 22.44 -25.74 16.91
C PRO A 234 21.91 -25.67 15.48
N LEU A 235 22.74 -25.20 14.56
CA LEU A 235 22.48 -25.22 13.13
C LEU A 235 22.58 -26.65 12.57
N PRO A 236 21.91 -26.93 11.43
CA PRO A 236 22.11 -28.15 10.65
C PRO A 236 23.60 -28.41 10.33
N ASP A 237 23.99 -29.67 10.15
CA ASP A 237 25.39 -30.07 10.01
C ASP A 237 26.13 -29.37 8.86
N ASP A 238 25.43 -29.07 7.77
CA ASP A 238 25.97 -28.37 6.61
C ASP A 238 26.22 -26.87 6.85
N LEU A 239 25.53 -26.28 7.84
CA LEU A 239 25.68 -24.89 8.28
C LEU A 239 26.42 -24.74 9.61
N LYS A 240 26.75 -25.85 10.27
CA LYS A 240 27.47 -25.92 11.55
C LYS A 240 28.72 -25.04 11.64
N PRO A 241 29.53 -24.85 10.56
CA PRO A 241 30.63 -23.90 10.61
C PRO A 241 30.23 -22.48 11.02
N LEU A 242 29.00 -22.03 10.72
CA LEU A 242 28.46 -20.72 11.08
C LEU A 242 28.03 -20.59 12.55
N GLN A 243 27.93 -21.69 13.30
CA GLN A 243 27.46 -21.68 14.69
C GLN A 243 28.18 -20.67 15.60
N PRO A 244 29.52 -20.49 15.53
CA PRO A 244 30.22 -19.53 16.38
C PRO A 244 29.78 -18.07 16.15
N ILE A 245 29.34 -17.73 14.93
CA ILE A 245 28.77 -16.41 14.63
C ILE A 245 27.47 -16.21 15.41
N PHE A 246 26.56 -17.20 15.39
CA PHE A 246 25.29 -17.13 16.11
C PHE A 246 25.47 -17.13 17.62
N ASN A 247 26.40 -17.95 18.14
CA ASN A 247 26.75 -17.96 19.57
C ASN A 247 27.15 -16.57 20.06
N LYS A 248 27.85 -15.80 19.21
CA LYS A 248 28.32 -14.46 19.54
C LYS A 248 27.27 -13.38 19.30
N MET A 249 26.56 -13.36 18.15
CA MET A 249 25.51 -12.37 17.87
C MET A 249 24.33 -12.48 18.83
N LEU A 250 23.99 -13.70 19.25
CA LEU A 250 22.83 -14.01 20.09
C LEU A 250 23.21 -14.24 21.58
N ALA A 251 24.41 -13.81 21.99
CA ALA A 251 24.82 -13.85 23.38
C ALA A 251 23.87 -12.99 24.23
N LYS A 252 23.53 -13.48 25.42
CA LYS A 252 22.50 -12.87 26.28
C LYS A 252 22.99 -11.55 26.88
N ASN A 253 24.23 -11.54 27.33
CA ASN A 253 24.91 -10.32 27.71
C ASN A 253 25.40 -9.58 26.45
N PRO A 254 25.04 -8.29 26.25
CA PRO A 254 25.54 -7.49 25.14
C PRO A 254 27.07 -7.43 25.05
N ASP A 255 27.79 -7.47 26.18
CA ASP A 255 29.26 -7.43 26.21
C ASP A 255 29.93 -8.67 25.62
N ASP A 256 29.22 -9.79 25.57
CA ASP A 256 29.72 -11.04 24.98
C ASP A 256 29.54 -11.07 23.45
N ARG A 257 28.87 -10.07 22.86
CA ARG A 257 28.63 -9.97 21.41
C ARG A 257 29.82 -9.34 20.67
N PHE A 258 29.72 -9.13 19.35
CA PHE A 258 30.76 -8.36 18.67
C PHE A 258 30.64 -6.89 19.05
N ALA A 259 31.79 -6.21 19.21
CA ALA A 259 31.81 -4.82 19.63
C ALA A 259 31.01 -3.88 18.70
N ASN A 260 30.97 -4.20 17.40
CA ASN A 260 30.25 -3.47 16.35
C ASN A 260 29.91 -4.44 15.18
N LEU A 261 29.16 -3.96 14.19
CA LEU A 261 28.74 -4.79 13.06
C LEU A 261 29.86 -4.99 12.03
N LEU A 262 30.88 -4.12 11.98
CA LEU A 262 32.07 -4.34 11.14
C LEU A 262 32.86 -5.57 11.58
N ASP A 263 33.01 -5.78 12.88
CA ASP A 263 33.71 -6.94 13.43
C ASP A 263 32.94 -8.24 13.18
N PHE A 264 31.61 -8.18 13.19
CA PHE A 264 30.76 -9.28 12.69
C PHE A 264 31.03 -9.56 11.21
N ILE A 265 31.01 -8.55 10.34
CA ILE A 265 31.27 -8.71 8.89
C ILE A 265 32.65 -9.34 8.66
N LYS A 266 33.69 -8.88 9.38
CA LYS A 266 35.05 -9.45 9.30
C LYS A 266 35.09 -10.92 9.73
N ALA A 267 34.44 -11.25 10.85
CA ALA A 267 34.39 -12.63 11.34
C ALA A 267 33.64 -13.56 10.38
N LEU A 268 32.49 -13.12 9.85
CA LEU A 268 31.72 -13.87 8.86
C LEU A 268 32.52 -14.07 7.57
N ARG A 269 33.21 -13.03 7.08
CA ARG A 269 34.10 -13.13 5.91
C ARG A 269 35.23 -14.13 6.14
N GLY A 270 35.93 -14.03 7.27
CA GLY A 270 37.05 -14.92 7.60
C GLY A 270 36.62 -16.39 7.65
N LEU A 271 35.44 -16.64 8.22
CA LEU A 271 34.86 -17.98 8.31
C LEU A 271 34.39 -18.54 6.96
N VAL A 272 33.77 -17.70 6.12
CA VAL A 272 33.34 -18.09 4.77
C VAL A 272 34.55 -18.38 3.88
N VAL A 273 35.60 -17.55 3.95
CA VAL A 273 36.83 -17.74 3.15
C VAL A 273 37.67 -18.91 3.66
N GLY A 274 37.69 -19.14 4.98
CA GLY A 274 38.48 -20.20 5.61
C GLY A 274 37.83 -21.59 5.58
N ASN A 275 36.63 -21.74 5.00
CA ASN A 275 35.91 -23.02 4.97
C ASN A 275 35.46 -23.40 3.55
N ASP A 276 36.19 -24.36 2.96
CA ASP A 276 35.93 -24.84 1.59
C ASP A 276 34.53 -25.43 1.38
N ALA A 277 33.88 -25.95 2.42
CA ALA A 277 32.51 -26.49 2.31
C ALA A 277 31.49 -25.35 2.12
N LEU A 278 31.62 -24.26 2.88
CA LEU A 278 30.79 -23.06 2.69
C LEU A 278 31.06 -22.41 1.32
N VAL A 279 32.32 -22.32 0.89
CA VAL A 279 32.68 -21.80 -0.45
C VAL A 279 32.06 -22.63 -1.57
N LYS A 280 31.98 -23.96 -1.41
CA LYS A 280 31.31 -24.85 -2.38
C LYS A 280 29.80 -24.66 -2.39
N GLN A 281 29.16 -24.53 -1.22
CA GLN A 281 27.71 -24.25 -1.13
C GLN A 281 27.33 -22.88 -1.70
N LEU A 282 28.25 -21.91 -1.68
CA LEU A 282 28.09 -20.60 -2.33
C LEU A 282 28.17 -20.67 -3.87
N GLY A 283 28.58 -21.81 -4.45
CA GLY A 283 28.94 -21.95 -5.86
C GLY A 283 28.00 -22.84 -6.67
N SER A 284 26.88 -22.29 -7.14
CA SER A 284 26.20 -22.76 -8.37
C SER A 284 26.04 -21.66 -9.44
N VAL A 285 26.74 -20.51 -9.32
CA VAL A 285 26.74 -19.46 -10.36
C VAL A 285 28.15 -18.87 -10.57
N THR A 286 28.73 -19.14 -11.75
CA THR A 286 29.91 -18.51 -12.43
C THR A 286 31.36 -18.80 -11.99
N THR A 287 32.25 -18.78 -13.00
CA THR A 287 33.72 -18.98 -13.01
C THR A 287 34.54 -17.82 -12.41
N ALA A 288 33.91 -16.93 -11.64
CA ALA A 288 34.53 -15.73 -11.08
C ALA A 288 35.52 -16.03 -9.94
N SER A 289 36.55 -15.18 -9.81
CA SER A 289 37.56 -15.26 -8.74
C SER A 289 36.95 -15.10 -7.34
N THR A 290 37.58 -15.64 -6.29
CA THR A 290 37.12 -15.51 -4.88
C THR A 290 36.85 -14.04 -4.50
N SER A 291 37.64 -13.11 -5.02
CA SER A 291 37.50 -11.67 -4.78
C SER A 291 36.28 -11.04 -5.47
N GLU A 292 35.83 -11.57 -6.61
CA GLU A 292 34.61 -11.14 -7.29
C GLU A 292 33.37 -11.72 -6.61
N ARG A 293 33.43 -12.98 -6.15
CA ARG A 293 32.35 -13.61 -5.37
C ARG A 293 32.09 -12.88 -4.06
N LEU A 294 33.15 -12.50 -3.33
CA LEU A 294 33.02 -11.72 -2.10
C LEU A 294 32.45 -10.32 -2.35
N ARG A 295 32.82 -9.66 -3.46
CA ARG A 295 32.22 -8.37 -3.84
C ARG A 295 30.74 -8.50 -4.19
N ALA A 296 30.35 -9.57 -4.89
CA ALA A 296 28.95 -9.85 -5.20
C ALA A 296 28.09 -10.10 -3.94
N LEU A 297 28.69 -10.63 -2.87
CA LEU A 297 28.05 -10.79 -1.56
C LEU A 297 28.07 -9.51 -0.69
N GLY A 298 28.51 -8.37 -1.23
CA GLY A 298 28.50 -7.09 -0.52
C GLY A 298 29.67 -6.86 0.46
N PHE A 299 30.71 -7.71 0.44
CA PHE A 299 31.95 -7.42 1.16
C PHE A 299 32.72 -6.31 0.42
N SER A 300 32.67 -5.07 0.93
CA SER A 300 33.39 -3.93 0.34
C SER A 300 34.91 -4.05 0.51
N GLY A 301 35.67 -3.41 -0.40
CA GLY A 301 37.14 -3.51 -0.49
C GLY A 301 37.92 -2.86 0.66
N ASP A 302 37.26 -2.12 1.56
CA ASP A 302 37.92 -1.39 2.65
C ASP A 302 38.31 -2.31 3.84
N TYR A 303 37.88 -3.58 3.81
CA TYR A 303 38.21 -4.59 4.82
C TYR A 303 39.53 -5.33 4.52
N THR A 304 40.49 -4.70 3.84
CA THR A 304 41.70 -5.35 3.29
C THR A 304 42.87 -5.50 4.26
N GLY A 305 42.74 -5.08 5.52
CA GLY A 305 43.77 -5.25 6.54
C GLY A 305 43.31 -6.15 7.68
N GLY A 306 43.62 -7.44 7.62
CA GLY A 306 43.32 -8.37 8.72
C GLY A 306 43.65 -9.81 8.33
N SER A 307 44.88 -10.20 8.62
CA SER A 307 45.43 -11.54 8.50
C SER A 307 44.50 -12.60 9.11
N SER A 308 44.60 -13.83 8.57
CA SER A 308 43.97 -15.09 8.97
C SER A 308 44.03 -15.49 10.45
N ASP A 309 44.64 -14.70 11.33
CA ASP A 309 44.82 -15.04 12.76
C ASP A 309 43.53 -15.00 13.57
N PHE A 310 42.61 -14.08 13.28
CA PHE A 310 41.38 -13.96 14.09
C PHE A 310 40.36 -15.08 13.83
N ALA A 311 40.34 -15.64 12.62
CA ALA A 311 39.46 -16.76 12.25
C ALA A 311 39.96 -18.11 12.80
N LEU A 312 41.28 -18.25 12.97
CA LEU A 312 41.91 -19.43 13.56
C LEU A 312 41.74 -19.52 15.08
N ASP A 313 41.61 -18.38 15.77
CA ASP A 313 41.36 -18.33 17.22
C ASP A 313 39.91 -18.74 17.58
N LEU A 314 38.94 -18.43 16.70
CA LEU A 314 37.53 -18.85 16.85
C LEU A 314 37.32 -20.36 16.69
N LEU A 315 38.21 -21.07 15.99
CA LEU A 315 38.17 -22.52 15.78
C LEU A 315 38.92 -23.32 16.86
N ARG A 316 39.59 -22.64 17.81
CA ARG A 316 40.43 -23.27 18.85
C ARG A 316 39.80 -23.28 20.25
N MET A 317 38.53 -22.93 20.40
CA MET A 317 37.83 -23.10 21.68
C MET A 317 37.47 -24.58 21.90
N PRO A 318 37.84 -25.19 23.04
CA PRO A 318 37.42 -26.54 23.38
C PRO A 318 35.90 -26.60 23.57
N GLN A 319 35.28 -27.68 23.07
CA GLN A 319 33.95 -28.09 23.46
C GLN A 319 33.91 -28.23 25.00
N THR A 320 33.09 -27.42 25.67
CA THR A 320 32.98 -27.45 27.12
C THR A 320 32.22 -28.69 27.58
N ASP A 321 32.97 -29.63 28.16
CA ASP A 321 32.51 -30.71 29.04
C ASP A 321 31.90 -30.08 30.31
N PRO A 322 30.74 -30.52 30.85
CA PRO A 322 30.04 -29.86 31.95
C PRO A 322 30.68 -29.97 33.34
N ALA A 323 31.95 -30.40 33.45
CA ALA A 323 32.60 -30.68 34.72
C ALA A 323 33.94 -29.97 34.87
N MET A 324 33.98 -28.63 34.79
CA MET A 324 35.03 -27.81 35.41
C MET A 324 34.67 -26.32 35.29
N ARG A 325 33.92 -25.80 36.27
CA ARG A 325 33.82 -24.37 36.54
C ARG A 325 34.24 -24.13 37.98
N GLN A 326 35.52 -23.85 38.18
CA GLN A 326 36.05 -22.91 39.17
C GLN A 326 37.59 -23.04 39.19
N GLN A 327 38.25 -22.18 38.41
CA GLN A 327 39.60 -21.63 38.67
C GLN A 327 40.11 -21.05 37.36
N THR A 328 39.93 -19.75 37.17
CA THR A 328 40.83 -18.82 36.45
C THR A 328 40.08 -17.51 36.22
N THR A 329 40.25 -16.56 37.13
CA THR A 329 40.15 -15.11 36.87
C THR A 329 40.66 -14.37 38.11
N SER A 330 41.99 -14.26 38.24
CA SER A 330 42.62 -13.22 39.05
C SER A 330 44.09 -13.04 38.67
N LEU A 331 44.34 -12.64 37.42
CA LEU A 331 45.59 -12.01 37.01
C LEU A 331 45.19 -10.77 36.20
N VAL A 332 45.73 -9.61 36.59
CA VAL A 332 45.40 -8.23 36.16
C VAL A 332 44.27 -7.55 36.95
N MET A 333 44.46 -7.39 38.27
CA MET A 333 44.30 -6.10 38.99
C MET A 333 44.58 -6.28 40.49
N GLU A 334 45.86 -6.38 40.86
CA GLU A 334 46.30 -6.09 42.25
C GLU A 334 47.72 -5.53 42.26
N ALA A 335 47.97 -4.56 41.38
CA ALA A 335 49.12 -3.67 41.49
C ALA A 335 48.68 -2.42 42.26
N MET A 336 48.56 -2.52 43.59
CA MET A 336 48.64 -1.34 44.48
C MET A 336 48.79 -1.73 45.97
N LYS A 337 49.94 -1.30 46.52
CA LYS A 337 50.32 -1.15 47.94
C LYS A 337 50.73 -2.40 48.74
N LYS A 338 52.04 -2.50 49.01
CA LYS A 338 52.65 -2.68 50.35
C LYS A 338 54.12 -2.20 50.37
N PRO A 339 54.70 -1.93 51.56
CA PRO A 339 55.70 -0.87 51.77
C PRO A 339 57.18 -1.30 51.63
N ARG A 340 58.00 -0.25 51.57
CA ARG A 340 59.45 -0.15 51.35
C ARG A 340 60.31 -0.88 52.40
N LEU A 341 61.40 -1.51 51.95
CA LEU A 341 62.68 -1.56 52.68
C LEU A 341 63.86 -1.52 51.68
N VAL A 342 64.98 -0.97 52.14
CA VAL A 342 66.01 -0.20 51.40
C VAL A 342 67.13 -1.06 50.80
N PHE A 343 67.57 -0.75 49.58
CA PHE A 343 68.80 -1.25 48.93
C PHE A 343 70.01 -0.36 49.27
N GLY A 344 71.13 -1.00 49.65
CA GLY A 344 72.46 -0.39 49.72
C GLY A 344 73.37 -0.92 48.61
N ILE A 345 74.00 0.00 47.90
CA ILE A 345 74.83 -0.14 46.68
C ILE A 345 76.23 -0.67 47.03
N THR A 346 76.77 -1.62 46.24
CA THR A 346 78.15 -1.66 45.66
C THR A 346 78.56 -3.09 45.26
N ALA A 347 78.61 -3.42 43.96
CA ALA A 347 79.33 -4.62 43.46
C ALA A 347 79.74 -4.48 41.97
N GLY A 348 80.28 -3.31 41.59
CA GLY A 348 80.80 -3.04 40.24
C GLY A 348 82.31 -3.28 40.06
N LEU A 349 83.04 -3.67 41.11
CA LEU A 349 84.51 -3.74 41.10
C LEU A 349 85.08 -5.15 41.34
N GLY A 350 84.24 -6.12 41.71
CA GLY A 350 84.66 -7.51 41.99
C GLY A 350 84.87 -8.37 40.74
N VAL A 351 84.18 -8.07 39.63
CA VAL A 351 84.17 -8.92 38.42
C VAL A 351 85.44 -8.80 37.58
N LEU A 352 86.17 -7.68 37.69
CA LEU A 352 87.42 -7.42 36.96
C LEU A 352 88.68 -7.93 37.69
N ILE A 353 88.60 -8.10 39.01
CA ILE A 353 89.68 -8.71 39.82
C ILE A 353 89.55 -10.24 39.81
N LEU A 354 88.32 -10.76 39.76
CA LEU A 354 88.06 -12.21 39.69
C LEU A 354 88.47 -12.83 38.34
N SER A 355 88.32 -12.10 37.23
CA SER A 355 88.74 -12.54 35.89
C SER A 355 90.27 -12.58 35.71
N LEU A 356 91.01 -11.72 36.42
CA LEU A 356 92.48 -11.70 36.43
C LEU A 356 93.10 -12.76 37.35
N VAL A 357 92.38 -13.16 38.41
CA VAL A 357 92.74 -14.29 39.28
C VAL A 357 92.46 -15.63 38.59
N LEU A 358 91.38 -15.76 37.81
CA LEU A 358 91.07 -16.98 37.06
C LEU A 358 92.09 -17.29 35.95
N TRP A 359 92.69 -16.28 35.29
CA TRP A 359 93.75 -16.51 34.29
C TRP A 359 95.05 -17.05 34.90
N ALA A 360 95.33 -16.74 36.18
CA ALA A 360 96.51 -17.21 36.90
C ALA A 360 96.37 -18.62 37.51
N VAL A 361 95.14 -19.15 37.62
CA VAL A 361 94.82 -20.44 38.25
C VAL A 361 94.74 -21.61 37.26
N PHE A 362 94.42 -21.37 35.98
CA PHE A 362 94.28 -22.41 34.95
C PHE A 362 95.58 -22.72 34.16
N LYS A 363 96.71 -22.89 34.86
CA LYS A 363 97.86 -23.65 34.32
C LYS A 363 97.75 -25.09 34.83
N PRO A 364 97.81 -26.13 33.98
CA PRO A 364 97.86 -27.51 34.47
C PRO A 364 99.12 -27.69 35.32
N ARG A 365 98.93 -27.78 36.64
CA ARG A 365 99.97 -28.17 37.59
C ARG A 365 99.89 -29.68 37.73
N THR A 366 100.95 -30.37 37.34
CA THR A 366 101.17 -31.75 37.79
C THR A 366 101.52 -31.69 39.27
N LEU A 367 100.69 -32.29 40.13
CA LEU A 367 100.94 -32.39 41.58
C LEU A 367 102.36 -32.91 41.83
N SER A 368 103.11 -32.21 42.69
CA SER A 368 104.41 -32.69 43.16
C SER A 368 104.26 -33.98 43.98
N GLN A 369 105.32 -34.78 44.11
CA GLN A 369 105.27 -36.02 44.92
C GLN A 369 104.83 -35.76 46.37
N ASP A 370 105.19 -34.61 46.95
CA ASP A 370 104.82 -34.21 48.31
C ASP A 370 103.32 -33.87 48.44
N GLU A 371 102.74 -33.24 47.43
CA GLU A 371 101.30 -32.90 47.41
C GLU A 371 100.42 -34.15 47.25
N GLN A 372 100.86 -35.14 46.46
CA GLN A 372 100.16 -36.42 46.34
C GLN A 372 100.15 -37.21 47.67
N LEU A 373 101.23 -37.10 48.46
CA LEU A 373 101.31 -37.73 49.78
C LEU A 373 100.36 -37.06 50.80
N LEU A 374 100.24 -35.72 50.73
CA LEU A 374 99.33 -34.97 51.58
C LEU A 374 97.86 -35.29 51.27
N VAL A 375 97.47 -35.33 50.00
CA VAL A 375 96.11 -35.71 49.57
C VAL A 375 95.75 -37.12 50.08
N ARG A 376 96.66 -38.10 49.97
CA ARG A 376 96.44 -39.45 50.50
C ARG A 376 96.32 -39.48 52.02
N THR A 377 97.06 -38.63 52.73
CA THR A 377 96.98 -38.54 54.20
C THR A 377 95.65 -37.94 54.63
N LEU A 378 95.25 -36.82 54.02
CA LEU A 378 93.98 -36.14 54.30
C LEU A 378 92.76 -37.02 53.96
N LEU A 379 92.79 -37.77 52.86
CA LEU A 379 91.70 -38.70 52.52
C LEU A 379 91.55 -39.84 53.56
N ARG A 380 92.67 -40.37 54.08
CA ARG A 380 92.64 -41.38 55.16
C ARG A 380 92.15 -40.80 56.49
N GLU A 381 92.55 -39.57 56.79
CA GLU A 381 92.13 -38.87 58.00
C GLU A 381 90.62 -38.55 57.94
N ALA A 382 90.13 -38.07 56.79
CA ALA A 382 88.72 -37.90 56.52
C ALA A 382 87.91 -39.20 56.65
N ASP A 383 88.36 -40.31 56.06
CA ASP A 383 87.73 -41.63 56.24
C ASP A 383 87.67 -42.03 57.73
N SER A 384 88.72 -41.74 58.50
CA SER A 384 88.72 -42.01 59.95
C SER A 384 87.76 -41.11 60.73
N LEU A 385 87.61 -39.85 60.35
CA LEU A 385 86.72 -38.89 61.01
C LEU A 385 85.24 -39.20 60.69
N ILE A 386 84.94 -39.64 59.46
CA ILE A 386 83.61 -40.12 59.08
C ILE A 386 83.20 -41.31 59.94
N LEU A 387 84.10 -42.27 60.18
CA LEU A 387 83.83 -43.42 61.04
C LEU A 387 83.61 -43.05 62.51
N LYS A 388 84.22 -41.96 62.99
CA LYS A 388 84.01 -41.43 64.34
C LYS A 388 82.70 -40.63 64.48
N GLY A 389 82.10 -40.21 63.36
CA GLY A 389 80.91 -39.36 63.35
C GLY A 389 81.22 -37.86 63.44
N ASP A 390 82.50 -37.48 63.39
CA ASP A 390 82.98 -36.09 63.42
C ASP A 390 82.86 -35.46 62.02
N LEU A 391 81.62 -35.31 61.54
CA LEU A 391 81.30 -34.94 60.15
C LEU A 391 81.56 -33.45 59.86
N LEU A 392 81.01 -32.56 60.70
CA LEU A 392 81.09 -31.10 60.58
C LEU A 392 81.65 -30.42 61.84
N ALA A 393 81.91 -31.17 62.90
CA ALA A 393 82.41 -30.68 64.19
C ALA A 393 83.36 -31.72 64.81
N PRO A 394 84.37 -31.31 65.60
CA PRO A 394 84.73 -29.92 65.94
C PRO A 394 85.48 -29.19 64.80
N PRO A 395 85.48 -27.84 64.79
CA PRO A 395 86.19 -27.05 63.77
C PRO A 395 87.70 -27.33 63.79
N GLY A 396 88.32 -27.50 62.64
CA GLY A 396 89.74 -27.85 62.52
C GLY A 396 90.06 -29.35 62.62
N GLN A 397 89.09 -30.20 62.97
CA GLN A 397 89.22 -31.66 63.09
C GLN A 397 87.91 -32.36 62.66
N ASN A 398 87.42 -32.12 61.45
CA ASN A 398 86.24 -32.79 60.92
C ASN A 398 86.43 -33.27 59.48
N ALA A 399 85.66 -34.30 59.13
CA ALA A 399 85.78 -34.95 57.84
C ALA A 399 85.52 -34.01 56.65
N PHE A 400 84.56 -33.10 56.76
CA PHE A 400 84.22 -32.17 55.69
C PHE A 400 85.36 -31.20 55.39
N GLU A 401 86.02 -30.63 56.41
CA GLU A 401 87.16 -29.73 56.22
C GLU A 401 88.36 -30.43 55.57
N ASP A 402 88.65 -31.68 55.95
CA ASP A 402 89.76 -32.43 55.34
C ASP A 402 89.46 -32.81 53.89
N VAL A 403 88.21 -33.15 53.57
CA VAL A 403 87.76 -33.37 52.19
C VAL A 403 87.78 -32.06 51.37
N GLN A 404 87.41 -30.91 51.97
CA GLN A 404 87.53 -29.61 51.31
C GLN A 404 88.99 -29.24 51.02
N LYS A 405 89.92 -29.51 51.95
CA LYS A 405 91.37 -29.31 51.71
C LYS A 405 91.86 -30.16 50.55
N VAL A 406 91.36 -31.39 50.42
CA VAL A 406 91.66 -32.27 49.27
C VAL A 406 91.13 -31.65 47.96
N LEU A 407 89.86 -31.25 47.92
CA LEU A 407 89.24 -30.70 46.71
C LEU A 407 89.77 -29.29 46.33
N GLN A 408 90.32 -28.53 47.29
CA GLN A 408 91.05 -27.29 46.98
C GLN A 408 92.38 -27.54 46.25
N LYS A 409 93.01 -28.70 46.46
CA LYS A 409 94.28 -29.08 45.84
C LYS A 409 94.07 -29.86 44.54
N ASP A 410 93.04 -30.70 44.52
CA ASP A 410 92.64 -31.53 43.39
C ASP A 410 91.11 -31.51 43.26
N PRO A 411 90.55 -30.54 42.51
CA PRO A 411 89.10 -30.36 42.38
C PRO A 411 88.38 -31.54 41.72
N GLU A 412 89.09 -32.36 40.94
CA GLU A 412 88.55 -33.54 40.24
C GLU A 412 88.85 -34.84 41.00
N ASN A 413 89.25 -34.76 42.27
CA ASN A 413 89.54 -35.95 43.08
C ASN A 413 88.26 -36.78 43.30
N GLU A 414 88.13 -37.89 42.56
CA GLU A 414 86.97 -38.78 42.63
C GLU A 414 86.66 -39.21 44.08
N ARG A 415 87.68 -39.55 44.85
CA ARG A 415 87.51 -39.99 46.24
C ARG A 415 87.03 -38.86 47.15
N GLY A 416 87.54 -37.64 46.97
CA GLY A 416 87.06 -36.47 47.72
C GLY A 416 85.58 -36.19 47.47
N LEU A 417 85.14 -36.27 46.21
CA LEU A 417 83.73 -36.09 45.82
C LEU A 417 82.83 -37.22 46.37
N GLU A 418 83.30 -38.47 46.38
CA GLU A 418 82.61 -39.59 47.02
C GLU A 418 82.41 -39.36 48.53
N LEU A 419 83.44 -38.87 49.23
CA LEU A 419 83.35 -38.62 50.67
C LEU A 419 82.38 -37.48 51.02
N LEU A 420 82.30 -36.41 50.20
CA LEU A 420 81.26 -35.38 50.38
C LEU A 420 79.85 -35.96 50.27
N THR A 421 79.63 -36.82 49.27
CA THR A 421 78.34 -37.50 49.06
C THR A 421 78.02 -38.41 50.25
N GLN A 422 79.02 -39.10 50.81
CA GLN A 422 78.87 -39.94 51.99
C GLN A 422 78.53 -39.12 53.25
N ILE A 423 79.18 -37.97 53.46
CA ILE A 423 78.88 -37.05 54.57
C ILE A 423 77.45 -36.51 54.47
N ALA A 424 77.03 -36.05 53.28
CA ALA A 424 75.66 -35.58 53.04
C ALA A 424 74.62 -36.67 53.29
N GLY A 425 74.89 -37.92 52.85
CA GLY A 425 74.03 -39.07 53.09
C GLY A 425 73.87 -39.43 54.57
N LEU A 426 74.94 -39.32 55.37
CA LEU A 426 74.89 -39.54 56.82
C LEU A 426 74.11 -38.43 57.54
N LEU A 427 74.29 -37.17 57.14
CA LEU A 427 73.52 -36.05 57.68
C LEU A 427 72.03 -36.17 57.34
N ARG A 428 71.69 -36.56 56.10
CA ARG A 428 70.30 -36.86 55.69
C ARG A 428 69.68 -37.96 56.57
N ALA A 429 70.38 -39.07 56.78
CA ALA A 429 69.89 -40.17 57.62
C ALA A 429 69.66 -39.74 59.07
N ASN A 430 70.49 -38.82 59.60
CA ASN A 430 70.28 -38.24 60.93
C ASN A 430 69.07 -37.30 60.96
N ALA A 431 68.89 -36.45 59.96
CA ALA A 431 67.71 -35.59 59.83
C ALA A 431 66.41 -36.41 59.75
N GLU A 432 66.40 -37.52 59.00
CA GLU A 432 65.26 -38.45 58.92
C GLU A 432 64.93 -39.11 60.27
N LYS A 433 65.96 -39.48 61.06
CA LYS A 433 65.76 -40.03 62.41
C LYS A 433 65.15 -39.00 63.36
N VAL A 434 65.60 -37.75 63.32
CA VAL A 434 65.06 -36.67 64.17
C VAL A 434 63.64 -36.28 63.73
N MET A 435 63.36 -36.33 62.43
CA MET A 435 62.00 -36.15 61.91
C MET A 435 61.07 -37.26 62.45
N ALA A 436 61.54 -38.51 62.53
CA ALA A 436 60.77 -39.64 63.05
C ALA A 436 60.47 -39.52 64.56
N THR A 437 61.24 -38.74 65.32
CA THR A 437 60.95 -38.45 66.74
C THR A 437 59.96 -37.29 66.94
N GLY A 438 59.47 -36.67 65.85
CA GLY A 438 58.54 -35.54 65.90
C GLY A 438 59.21 -34.18 66.13
N ASP A 439 60.53 -34.12 66.20
CA ASP A 439 61.28 -32.86 66.31
C ASP A 439 61.57 -32.30 64.92
N LEU A 440 60.56 -31.65 64.33
CA LEU A 440 60.67 -31.08 62.99
C LEU A 440 61.70 -29.94 62.91
N ALA A 441 61.95 -29.23 64.02
CA ALA A 441 62.92 -28.13 64.08
C ALA A 441 64.35 -28.68 64.06
N GLY A 442 64.65 -29.67 64.90
CA GLY A 442 65.94 -30.37 64.89
C GLY A 442 66.22 -31.09 63.57
N ALA A 443 65.20 -31.68 62.95
CA ALA A 443 65.33 -32.34 61.64
C ALA A 443 65.65 -31.34 60.51
N SER A 444 65.01 -30.16 60.52
CA SER A 444 65.26 -29.10 59.54
C SER A 444 66.69 -28.56 59.65
N GLU A 445 67.18 -28.35 60.88
CA GLU A 445 68.54 -27.88 61.14
C GLU A 445 69.59 -28.84 60.57
N ILE A 446 69.46 -30.15 60.83
CA ILE A 446 70.39 -31.16 60.31
C ILE A 446 70.28 -31.29 58.78
N ALA A 447 69.07 -31.18 58.22
CA ALA A 447 68.88 -31.22 56.76
C ALA A 447 69.47 -29.99 56.06
N ASN A 448 69.41 -28.80 56.68
CA ASN A 448 70.11 -27.60 56.18
C ASN A 448 71.64 -27.76 56.24
N GLN A 449 72.17 -28.44 57.27
CA GLN A 449 73.59 -28.79 57.34
C GLN A 449 74.00 -29.78 56.24
N ALA A 450 73.15 -30.75 55.90
CA ALA A 450 73.38 -31.65 54.76
C ALA A 450 73.40 -30.89 53.42
N LEU A 451 72.52 -29.89 53.26
CA LEU A 451 72.46 -29.04 52.08
C LEU A 451 73.70 -28.13 51.94
N LEU A 452 74.34 -27.76 53.05
CA LEU A 452 75.60 -27.02 53.03
C LEU A 452 76.76 -27.86 52.48
N VAL A 453 76.74 -29.17 52.73
CA VAL A 453 77.76 -30.13 52.26
C VAL A 453 77.54 -30.50 50.79
N ALA A 454 76.28 -30.72 50.39
CA ALA A 454 75.89 -31.07 49.03
C ALA A 454 74.66 -30.27 48.58
N PRO A 455 74.86 -29.06 48.01
CA PRO A 455 73.76 -28.16 47.64
C PRO A 455 72.80 -28.73 46.58
N GLU A 456 73.30 -29.60 45.70
CA GLU A 456 72.55 -30.20 44.60
C GLU A 456 71.96 -31.59 44.93
N ASP A 457 72.04 -32.05 46.18
CA ASP A 457 71.46 -33.34 46.57
C ASP A 457 69.93 -33.28 46.59
N ALA A 458 69.31 -33.88 45.58
CA ALA A 458 67.86 -33.95 45.42
C ALA A 458 67.14 -34.64 46.60
N GLN A 459 67.80 -35.59 47.28
CA GLN A 459 67.19 -36.31 48.41
C GLN A 459 67.10 -35.43 49.66
N VAL A 460 68.10 -34.56 49.87
CA VAL A 460 68.10 -33.59 50.98
C VAL A 460 67.06 -32.48 50.75
N GLN A 461 66.93 -32.01 49.51
CA GLN A 461 65.91 -31.01 49.14
C GLN A 461 64.48 -31.54 49.31
N ASP A 462 64.20 -32.79 48.93
CA ASP A 462 62.89 -33.42 49.14
C ASP A 462 62.56 -33.58 50.63
N LEU A 463 63.55 -33.96 51.45
CA LEU A 463 63.39 -34.06 52.89
C LEU A 463 63.01 -32.71 53.53
N LEU A 464 63.70 -31.62 53.18
CA LEU A 464 63.39 -30.28 53.68
C LEU A 464 61.98 -29.83 53.28
N LYS A 465 61.57 -30.13 52.04
CA LYS A 465 60.22 -29.86 51.57
C LYS A 465 59.18 -30.59 52.42
N ARG A 466 59.37 -31.89 52.68
CA ARG A 466 58.46 -32.69 53.52
C ARG A 466 58.38 -32.18 54.97
N ILE A 467 59.51 -31.78 55.55
CA ILE A 467 59.56 -31.20 56.90
C ILE A 467 58.74 -29.90 56.93
N THR A 468 58.95 -29.01 55.96
CA THR A 468 58.25 -27.72 55.87
C THR A 468 56.74 -27.92 55.67
N GLU A 469 56.33 -28.84 54.79
CA GLU A 469 54.92 -29.17 54.57
C GLU A 469 54.26 -29.74 55.83
N THR A 470 54.99 -30.54 56.62
CA THR A 470 54.48 -31.11 57.88
C THR A 470 54.32 -30.03 58.95
N GLN A 471 55.30 -29.14 59.11
CA GLN A 471 55.23 -27.99 60.02
C GLN A 471 54.04 -27.07 59.68
N GLN A 472 53.82 -26.80 58.39
CA GLN A 472 52.70 -25.97 57.95
C GLN A 472 51.35 -26.64 58.27
N ARG A 473 51.23 -27.97 58.13
CA ARG A 473 50.01 -28.71 58.48
C ARG A 473 49.69 -28.65 59.97
N GLU A 474 50.69 -28.81 60.84
CA GLU A 474 50.49 -28.71 62.30
C GLU A 474 50.08 -27.29 62.72
N ALA A 475 50.70 -26.27 62.14
CA ALA A 475 50.34 -24.87 62.38
C ALA A 475 48.91 -24.54 61.92
N ASN A 476 48.52 -25.01 60.72
CA ASN A 476 47.17 -24.83 60.21
C ASN A 476 46.13 -25.55 61.09
N ALA A 477 46.42 -26.78 61.53
CA ALA A 477 45.53 -27.55 62.41
C ALA A 477 45.28 -26.85 63.76
N ALA A 478 46.33 -26.30 64.38
CA ALA A 478 46.20 -25.53 65.62
C ALA A 478 45.34 -24.27 65.44
N ARG A 479 45.51 -23.57 64.31
CA ARG A 479 44.73 -22.36 63.99
C ARG A 479 43.26 -22.66 63.68
N ILE A 480 42.98 -23.77 63.00
CA ILE A 480 41.61 -24.26 62.75
C ILE A 480 40.90 -24.56 64.07
N ALA A 481 41.58 -25.22 65.02
CA ALA A 481 41.01 -25.52 66.34
C ALA A 481 40.64 -24.24 67.11
N GLU A 482 41.49 -23.22 67.08
CA GLU A 482 41.21 -21.90 67.69
C GLU A 482 39.98 -21.23 67.05
N LEU A 483 39.87 -21.24 65.72
CA LEU A 483 38.75 -20.65 64.99
C LEU A 483 37.43 -21.38 65.25
N LEU A 484 37.46 -22.72 65.35
CA LEU A 484 36.30 -23.53 65.72
C LEU A 484 35.81 -23.24 67.15
N GLN A 485 36.73 -23.00 68.09
CA GLN A 485 36.38 -22.58 69.45
C GLN A 485 35.69 -21.21 69.45
N LYS A 486 36.27 -20.23 68.76
CA LYS A 486 35.70 -18.88 68.63
C LYS A 486 34.32 -18.90 67.95
N ALA A 487 34.15 -19.71 66.90
CA ALA A 487 32.87 -19.89 66.25
C ALA A 487 31.81 -20.45 67.22
N SER A 488 32.18 -21.43 68.04
CA SER A 488 31.30 -22.01 69.08
C SER A 488 30.86 -20.97 70.12
N GLU A 489 31.74 -20.04 70.48
CA GLU A 489 31.45 -18.95 71.42
C GLU A 489 30.55 -17.88 70.80
N ALA A 490 30.68 -17.63 69.49
CA ALA A 490 29.79 -16.74 68.73
C ALA A 490 28.38 -17.36 68.59
N GLU A 491 28.29 -18.66 68.30
CA GLU A 491 27.02 -19.42 68.27
C GLU A 491 26.29 -19.32 69.61
N LYS A 492 26.99 -19.52 70.74
CA LYS A 492 26.41 -19.39 72.09
C LYS A 492 25.89 -17.98 72.41
N ARG A 493 26.50 -16.96 71.80
CA ARG A 493 26.08 -15.55 71.92
C ARG A 493 24.99 -15.17 70.91
N ASN A 494 24.49 -16.13 70.13
CA ASN A 494 23.55 -15.92 69.04
C ASN A 494 24.07 -14.92 67.98
N GLN A 495 25.40 -14.82 67.85
CA GLN A 495 26.09 -14.00 66.86
C GLN A 495 26.43 -14.88 65.65
N VAL A 496 25.40 -15.16 64.85
CA VAL A 496 25.52 -16.00 63.64
C VAL A 496 26.24 -15.22 62.53
N THR A 497 25.91 -13.93 62.41
CA THR A 497 26.34 -13.04 61.34
C THR A 497 27.28 -11.93 61.85
N GLY A 498 28.16 -11.42 60.98
CA GLY A 498 29.10 -10.32 61.24
C GLY A 498 30.57 -10.73 61.15
N ALA A 499 31.50 -9.77 61.25
CA ALA A 499 32.95 -10.02 61.11
C ALA A 499 33.52 -10.99 62.17
N GLU A 500 32.93 -11.00 63.37
CA GLU A 500 33.23 -11.96 64.44
C GLU A 500 32.13 -13.03 64.60
N GLY A 501 31.20 -13.11 63.65
CA GLY A 501 30.10 -14.07 63.68
C GLY A 501 30.58 -15.50 63.40
N ALA A 502 29.79 -16.48 63.85
CA ALA A 502 30.09 -17.90 63.68
C ALA A 502 30.38 -18.27 62.21
N TYR A 503 29.63 -17.71 61.26
CA TYR A 503 29.82 -17.98 59.83
C TYR A 503 31.17 -17.50 59.28
N ALA A 504 31.58 -16.27 59.62
CA ALA A 504 32.84 -15.67 59.16
C ALA A 504 34.07 -16.40 59.73
N LEU A 505 33.98 -16.83 60.99
CA LEU A 505 35.01 -17.61 61.67
C LEU A 505 35.16 -19.00 61.06
N LEU A 506 34.06 -19.68 60.75
CA LEU A 506 34.06 -20.98 60.07
C LEU A 506 34.60 -20.89 58.63
N ARG A 507 34.26 -19.84 57.87
CA ARG A 507 34.85 -19.58 56.55
C ARG A 507 36.36 -19.35 56.62
N SER A 508 36.83 -18.63 57.64
CA SER A 508 38.25 -18.41 57.87
C SER A 508 38.99 -19.72 58.21
N ALA A 509 38.34 -20.63 58.95
CA ALA A 509 38.87 -21.97 59.20
C ALA A 509 38.94 -22.82 57.92
N LEU A 510 37.90 -22.75 57.08
CA LEU A 510 37.83 -23.45 55.81
C LEU A 510 38.88 -22.96 54.79
N ALA A 511 39.32 -21.70 54.89
CA ALA A 511 40.40 -21.17 54.05
C ALA A 511 41.78 -21.75 54.39
N LEU A 512 41.98 -22.27 55.61
CA LEU A 512 43.23 -22.90 56.06
C LEU A 512 43.30 -24.38 55.67
N ASP A 513 42.15 -25.04 55.65
CA ASP A 513 41.96 -26.40 55.12
C ASP A 513 40.56 -26.51 54.51
N SER A 514 40.51 -26.45 53.17
CA SER A 514 39.26 -26.54 52.41
C SER A 514 38.57 -27.90 52.52
N SER A 515 39.26 -28.94 53.02
CA SER A 515 38.74 -30.30 53.14
C SER A 515 38.32 -30.69 54.57
N ASN A 516 38.38 -29.74 55.52
CA ASN A 516 38.04 -30.02 56.91
C ASN A 516 36.54 -30.35 57.09
N ALA A 517 36.25 -31.62 57.38
CA ALA A 517 34.89 -32.15 57.50
C ALA A 517 34.08 -31.49 58.63
N ASP A 518 34.70 -31.18 59.76
CA ASP A 518 34.03 -30.59 60.92
C ASP A 518 33.57 -29.16 60.62
N VAL A 519 34.43 -28.36 59.97
CA VAL A 519 34.10 -26.99 59.55
C VAL A 519 32.96 -26.99 58.53
N LEU A 520 33.00 -27.90 57.54
CA LEU A 520 31.94 -28.02 56.51
C LEU A 520 30.60 -28.44 57.11
N ALA A 521 30.59 -29.43 58.00
CA ALA A 521 29.37 -29.90 58.66
C ALA A 521 28.70 -28.78 59.49
N ARG A 522 29.51 -28.00 60.21
CA ARG A 522 29.02 -26.86 61.01
C ARG A 522 28.49 -25.71 60.17
N LEU A 523 29.21 -25.34 59.11
CA LEU A 523 28.79 -24.29 58.20
C LEU A 523 27.42 -24.63 57.59
N LYS A 524 27.21 -25.90 57.20
CA LYS A 524 25.94 -26.40 56.65
C LYS A 524 24.79 -26.35 57.66
N ALA A 525 25.02 -26.74 58.91
CA ALA A 525 23.98 -26.70 59.95
C ALA A 525 23.52 -25.26 60.25
N LEU A 526 24.45 -24.31 60.23
CA LEU A 526 24.18 -22.89 60.41
C LEU A 526 23.33 -22.33 59.26
N THR A 527 23.71 -22.60 58.00
CA THR A 527 22.95 -22.16 56.82
C THR A 527 21.54 -22.75 56.79
N ASP A 528 21.38 -24.04 57.11
CA ASP A 528 20.08 -24.73 57.07
C ASP A 528 19.09 -24.10 58.08
N THR A 529 19.59 -23.63 59.24
CA THR A 529 18.78 -23.01 60.29
C THR A 529 18.27 -21.61 59.89
N GLU A 530 19.14 -20.77 59.33
CA GLU A 530 18.78 -19.41 58.93
C GLU A 530 17.79 -19.40 57.75
N PHE A 531 18.01 -20.26 56.74
CA PHE A 531 17.09 -20.35 55.59
C PHE A 531 15.73 -20.97 55.93
N ALA A 532 15.65 -21.82 56.96
CA ALA A 532 14.37 -22.39 57.41
C ALA A 532 13.39 -21.30 57.91
N ARG A 533 13.91 -20.21 58.50
CA ARG A 533 13.09 -19.06 58.92
C ARG A 533 12.45 -18.37 57.72
N VAL A 534 13.22 -18.11 56.66
CA VAL A 534 12.72 -17.46 55.44
C VAL A 534 11.67 -18.32 54.74
N ARG A 535 11.92 -19.65 54.63
CA ARG A 535 10.95 -20.60 54.06
C ARG A 535 9.61 -20.59 54.78
N LYS A 536 9.61 -20.45 56.11
CA LYS A 536 8.38 -20.38 56.89
C LYS A 536 7.55 -19.14 56.56
N LEU A 537 8.20 -17.96 56.47
CA LEU A 537 7.53 -16.71 56.12
C LEU A 537 6.92 -16.75 54.71
N LEU A 538 7.63 -17.37 53.77
CA LEU A 538 7.13 -17.59 52.41
C LEU A 538 5.89 -18.51 52.40
N ALA A 539 5.88 -19.58 53.20
CA ALA A 539 4.75 -20.49 53.32
C ALA A 539 3.50 -19.82 53.95
N ASP A 540 3.72 -18.88 54.87
CA ASP A 540 2.65 -18.08 55.49
C ASP A 540 2.12 -16.94 54.59
N ALA A 541 2.66 -16.82 53.36
CA ALA A 541 2.37 -15.76 52.39
C ALA A 541 2.65 -14.32 52.88
N ASP A 542 3.49 -14.16 53.90
CA ASP A 542 3.98 -12.86 54.37
C ASP A 542 5.27 -12.48 53.62
N LEU A 543 5.09 -12.04 52.37
CA LEU A 543 6.18 -11.74 51.45
C LEU A 543 7.06 -10.59 51.93
N ASP A 544 6.47 -9.57 52.56
CA ASP A 544 7.20 -8.39 53.05
C ASP A 544 8.14 -8.74 54.21
N SER A 545 7.73 -9.66 55.09
CA SER A 545 8.58 -10.15 56.18
C SER A 545 9.63 -11.14 55.65
N ALA A 546 9.29 -11.98 54.67
CA ALA A 546 10.23 -12.91 54.04
C ALA A 546 11.38 -12.19 53.32
N GLU A 547 11.06 -11.13 52.56
CA GLU A 547 12.05 -10.31 51.86
C GLU A 547 13.02 -9.61 52.84
N ARG A 548 12.49 -9.02 53.91
CA ARG A 548 13.31 -8.38 54.95
C ARG A 548 14.26 -9.40 55.61
N ALA A 549 13.75 -10.56 56.00
CA ALA A 549 14.56 -11.61 56.61
C ALA A 549 15.65 -12.15 55.67
N LEU A 550 15.38 -12.22 54.36
CA LEU A 550 16.37 -12.64 53.38
C LEU A 550 17.40 -11.53 53.09
N ALA A 551 16.98 -10.25 53.07
CA ALA A 551 17.89 -9.11 52.87
C ALA A 551 18.98 -9.04 53.95
N ASP A 552 18.62 -9.33 55.21
CA ASP A 552 19.56 -9.38 56.35
C ASP A 552 20.66 -10.45 56.16
N LEU A 553 20.40 -11.49 55.36
CA LEU A 553 21.34 -12.58 55.07
C LEU A 553 22.21 -12.31 53.83
N ARG A 554 21.92 -11.27 53.04
CA ARG A 554 22.56 -11.03 51.73
C ARG A 554 24.06 -10.80 51.80
N GLU A 555 24.54 -10.08 52.80
CA GLU A 555 25.96 -9.72 52.93
C GLU A 555 26.87 -10.95 53.07
N GLN A 556 26.35 -12.02 53.69
CA GLN A 556 27.14 -13.20 54.04
C GLN A 556 26.77 -14.44 53.23
N PHE A 557 25.52 -14.56 52.81
CA PHE A 557 24.99 -15.71 52.07
C PHE A 557 24.59 -15.38 50.63
N GLY A 558 24.87 -14.17 50.13
CA GLY A 558 24.41 -13.73 48.81
C GLY A 558 24.89 -14.58 47.62
N SER A 559 25.98 -15.32 47.78
CA SER A 559 26.52 -16.28 46.80
C SER A 559 26.12 -17.74 47.07
N ASP A 560 25.34 -18.01 48.12
CA ASP A 560 24.85 -19.34 48.44
C ASP A 560 23.71 -19.76 47.48
N PRO A 561 23.75 -20.97 46.90
CA PRO A 561 22.69 -21.43 46.00
C PRO A 561 21.28 -21.43 46.61
N VAL A 562 21.15 -21.68 47.91
CA VAL A 562 19.87 -21.68 48.63
C VAL A 562 19.33 -20.27 48.79
N PHE A 563 20.20 -19.28 49.03
CA PHE A 563 19.84 -17.86 49.05
C PHE A 563 19.26 -17.43 47.71
N VAL A 564 19.97 -17.75 46.61
CA VAL A 564 19.54 -17.37 45.25
C VAL A 564 18.19 -17.98 44.90
N ALA A 565 17.97 -19.25 45.26
CA ALA A 565 16.69 -19.92 45.06
C ALA A 565 15.55 -19.26 45.86
N LEU A 566 15.75 -19.00 47.15
CA LEU A 566 14.74 -18.35 47.99
C LEU A 566 14.42 -16.93 47.54
N ASN A 567 15.42 -16.17 47.10
CA ASN A 567 15.23 -14.84 46.56
C ASN A 567 14.36 -14.88 45.29
N ALA A 568 14.62 -15.85 44.40
CA ALA A 568 13.80 -16.04 43.20
C ALA A 568 12.36 -16.46 43.53
N GLU A 569 12.16 -17.32 44.54
CA GLU A 569 10.83 -17.75 44.99
C GLU A 569 10.00 -16.58 45.57
N ILE A 570 10.60 -15.73 46.41
CA ILE A 570 9.95 -14.53 46.96
C ILE A 570 9.56 -13.57 45.84
N GLU A 571 10.49 -13.27 44.92
CA GLU A 571 10.22 -12.38 43.78
C GLU A 571 9.09 -12.93 42.90
N GLN A 572 9.09 -14.23 42.62
CA GLN A 572 8.03 -14.87 41.84
C GLN A 572 6.67 -14.77 42.55
N ALA A 573 6.61 -14.97 43.86
CA ALA A 573 5.38 -14.85 44.63
C ALA A 573 4.82 -13.41 44.62
N LYS A 574 5.69 -12.38 44.69
CA LYS A 574 5.29 -10.97 44.61
C LYS A 574 4.70 -10.63 43.24
N ILE A 575 5.30 -11.13 42.17
CA ILE A 575 4.78 -10.96 40.80
C ILE A 575 3.36 -11.54 40.69
N VAL A 576 3.14 -12.75 41.22
CA VAL A 576 1.82 -13.40 41.21
C VAL A 576 0.79 -12.59 41.99
N GLN A 577 1.13 -12.11 43.20
CA GLN A 577 0.22 -11.30 44.02
C GLN A 577 -0.13 -9.96 43.37
N ALA A 578 0.85 -9.27 42.79
CA ALA A 578 0.65 -8.01 42.07
C ALA A 578 -0.23 -8.21 40.82
N GLY A 579 -0.04 -9.31 40.09
CA GLY A 579 -0.90 -9.69 38.95
C GLY A 579 -2.36 -9.86 39.36
N LYS A 580 -2.62 -10.54 40.48
CA LYS A 580 -3.98 -10.76 41.00
C LYS A 580 -4.69 -9.46 41.38
N LEU A 581 -4.05 -8.57 42.15
CA LEU A 581 -4.63 -7.28 42.55
C LEU A 581 -4.94 -6.40 41.34
N ARG A 582 -4.04 -6.42 40.35
CA ARG A 582 -4.22 -5.65 39.11
C ARG A 582 -5.37 -6.19 38.26
N LEU A 583 -5.53 -7.51 38.18
CA LEU A 583 -6.67 -8.15 37.52
C LEU A 583 -7.99 -7.72 38.15
N GLU A 584 -8.09 -7.78 39.49
CA GLU A 584 -9.27 -7.36 40.24
C GLU A 584 -9.61 -5.88 39.98
N GLY A 585 -8.60 -5.00 39.97
CA GLY A 585 -8.78 -3.59 39.65
C GLY A 585 -9.27 -3.32 38.22
N LEU A 586 -8.77 -4.07 37.23
CA LEU A 586 -9.22 -3.94 35.83
C LEU A 586 -10.66 -4.42 35.66
N LEU A 587 -11.02 -5.55 36.26
CA LEU A 587 -12.39 -6.07 36.21
C LEU A 587 -13.40 -5.13 36.92
N ALA A 588 -12.98 -4.46 37.99
CA ALA A 588 -13.80 -3.43 38.64
C ALA A 588 -14.06 -2.23 37.72
N LYS A 589 -13.04 -1.75 36.99
CA LYS A 589 -13.20 -0.70 35.97
C LYS A 589 -14.09 -1.14 34.82
N ALA A 590 -13.91 -2.38 34.33
CA ALA A 590 -14.73 -2.94 33.27
C ALA A 590 -16.21 -2.98 33.65
N ARG A 591 -16.53 -3.41 34.88
CA ARG A 591 -17.90 -3.41 35.42
C ARG A 591 -18.46 -1.99 35.53
N SER A 592 -17.70 -1.06 36.09
CA SER A 592 -18.14 0.34 36.22
C SER A 592 -18.39 0.99 34.85
N ALA A 593 -17.58 0.70 33.83
CA ALA A 593 -17.79 1.19 32.48
C ALA A 593 -19.05 0.58 31.84
N LEU A 594 -19.30 -0.71 32.08
CA LEU A 594 -20.49 -1.40 31.59
C LEU A 594 -21.78 -0.83 32.22
N ASP A 595 -21.76 -0.59 33.54
CA ASP A 595 -22.87 0.02 34.28
C ASP A 595 -23.18 1.46 33.79
N ALA A 596 -22.16 2.16 33.30
CA ALA A 596 -22.28 3.49 32.68
C ALA A 596 -22.67 3.46 31.19
N ASP A 597 -23.01 2.29 30.64
CA ASP A 597 -23.34 2.06 29.22
C ASP A 597 -22.19 2.37 28.23
N ARG A 598 -20.96 2.38 28.73
CA ARG A 598 -19.74 2.63 27.94
C ARG A 598 -19.14 1.30 27.49
N ILE A 599 -19.76 0.69 26.49
CA ILE A 599 -19.44 -0.67 26.05
C ILE A 599 -18.16 -0.70 25.20
N SER A 600 -18.13 0.08 24.12
CA SER A 600 -17.01 0.19 23.17
C SER A 600 -16.55 1.63 22.95
N GLU A 601 -17.29 2.60 23.50
CA GLU A 601 -17.03 4.03 23.39
C GLU A 601 -17.21 4.67 24.77
N PRO A 602 -16.43 5.71 25.12
CA PRO A 602 -15.30 6.27 24.36
C PRO A 602 -14.04 5.38 24.41
N ALA A 603 -13.15 5.55 23.44
CA ALA A 603 -11.86 4.84 23.41
C ALA A 603 -11.02 5.17 24.66
N GLY A 604 -10.36 4.17 25.25
CA GLY A 604 -9.56 4.32 26.46
C GLY A 604 -10.32 4.21 27.78
N ASP A 605 -11.66 4.28 27.78
CA ASP A 605 -12.48 4.14 28.99
C ASP A 605 -13.84 3.48 28.71
N ASN A 606 -13.79 2.22 28.29
CA ASN A 606 -14.95 1.39 28.01
C ASN A 606 -14.79 -0.04 28.54
N ALA A 607 -15.92 -0.73 28.70
CA ALA A 607 -16.00 -2.06 29.29
C ALA A 607 -15.20 -3.10 28.49
N PHE A 608 -15.23 -3.01 27.16
CA PHE A 608 -14.50 -3.91 26.27
C PHE A 608 -12.98 -3.81 26.44
N GLU A 609 -12.42 -2.59 26.45
CA GLU A 609 -10.98 -2.39 26.60
C GLU A 609 -10.46 -2.80 27.99
N TRP A 610 -11.19 -2.45 29.05
CA TRP A 610 -10.82 -2.88 30.40
C TRP A 610 -10.91 -4.41 30.56
N PHE A 611 -11.89 -5.05 29.92
CA PHE A 611 -11.98 -6.52 29.85
C PHE A 611 -10.82 -7.14 29.07
N GLU A 612 -10.45 -6.59 27.91
CA GLU A 612 -9.32 -7.08 27.12
C GLU A 612 -8.01 -7.01 27.92
N GLN A 613 -7.78 -5.91 28.65
CA GLN A 613 -6.63 -5.78 29.54
C GLN A 613 -6.65 -6.82 30.67
N ALA A 614 -7.82 -7.11 31.26
CA ALA A 614 -7.94 -8.15 32.28
C ALA A 614 -7.69 -9.55 31.69
N ARG A 615 -8.23 -9.83 30.50
CA ARG A 615 -8.07 -11.09 29.77
C ARG A 615 -6.61 -11.42 29.44
N GLN A 616 -5.79 -10.41 29.20
CA GLN A 616 -4.36 -10.58 28.90
C GLN A 616 -3.52 -10.93 30.13
N ILE A 617 -3.99 -10.61 31.34
CA ILE A 617 -3.29 -10.98 32.58
C ILE A 617 -3.53 -12.46 32.88
N ASP A 618 -4.79 -12.89 32.87
CA ASP A 618 -5.17 -14.29 33.15
C ASP A 618 -6.50 -14.64 32.46
N PHE A 619 -6.43 -15.25 31.28
CA PHE A 619 -7.62 -15.61 30.49
C PHE A 619 -8.47 -16.70 31.16
N GLY A 620 -7.85 -17.56 31.97
CA GLY A 620 -8.49 -18.69 32.62
C GLY A 620 -9.16 -18.32 33.95
N ASN A 621 -8.99 -17.07 34.39
CA ASN A 621 -9.55 -16.63 35.66
C ASN A 621 -11.09 -16.71 35.65
N PRO A 622 -11.72 -17.36 36.65
CA PRO A 622 -13.17 -17.46 36.72
C PRO A 622 -13.88 -16.10 36.68
N ALA A 623 -13.28 -15.04 37.24
CA ALA A 623 -13.87 -13.70 37.24
C ALA A 623 -13.85 -13.04 35.84
N VAL A 624 -12.80 -13.30 35.04
CA VAL A 624 -12.70 -12.86 33.64
C VAL A 624 -13.71 -13.61 32.78
N VAL A 625 -13.79 -14.93 32.93
CA VAL A 625 -14.76 -15.77 32.20
C VAL A 625 -16.21 -15.36 32.51
N ALA A 626 -16.52 -15.08 33.78
CA ALA A 626 -17.84 -14.58 34.17
C ALA A 626 -18.14 -13.20 33.55
N PHE A 627 -17.18 -12.27 33.55
CA PHE A 627 -17.39 -10.95 32.95
C PHE A 627 -17.55 -11.02 31.42
N LYS A 628 -16.83 -11.93 30.74
CA LYS A 628 -16.99 -12.19 29.31
C LYS A 628 -18.45 -12.45 28.94
N GLN A 629 -19.14 -13.32 29.71
CA GLN A 629 -20.54 -13.67 29.46
C GLN A 629 -21.46 -12.47 29.62
N ILE A 630 -21.29 -11.68 30.68
CA ILE A 630 -22.10 -10.48 30.94
C ILE A 630 -21.94 -9.45 29.82
N LEU A 631 -20.70 -9.19 29.40
CA LEU A 631 -20.40 -8.23 28.33
C LEU A 631 -20.98 -8.70 26.98
N ALA A 632 -20.81 -9.99 26.66
CA ALA A 632 -21.35 -10.60 25.44
C ALA A 632 -22.88 -10.48 25.35
N GLU A 633 -23.59 -10.81 26.43
CA GLU A 633 -25.05 -10.72 26.48
C GLU A 633 -25.56 -9.29 26.27
N ARG A 634 -24.89 -8.30 26.88
CA ARG A 634 -25.23 -6.89 26.68
C ARG A 634 -25.07 -6.45 25.23
N ILE A 635 -23.92 -6.74 24.61
CA ILE A 635 -23.63 -6.35 23.21
C ILE A 635 -24.62 -7.02 22.24
N ILE A 636 -24.97 -8.30 22.45
CA ILE A 636 -25.97 -8.99 21.63
C ILE A 636 -27.35 -8.33 21.77
N GLY A 637 -27.72 -7.88 22.98
CA GLY A 637 -28.94 -7.12 23.21
C GLY A 637 -29.02 -5.85 22.34
N ASP A 638 -27.92 -5.11 22.25
CA ASP A 638 -27.82 -3.92 21.40
C ASP A 638 -27.88 -4.27 19.91
N ALA A 639 -27.21 -5.34 19.50
CA ALA A 639 -27.23 -5.83 18.12
C ALA A 639 -28.66 -6.20 17.68
N ARG A 640 -29.42 -6.89 18.53
CA ARG A 640 -30.84 -7.22 18.29
C ARG A 640 -31.72 -5.97 18.20
N THR A 641 -31.45 -4.98 19.06
CA THR A 641 -32.20 -3.72 19.06
C THR A 641 -31.95 -2.92 17.78
N ALA A 642 -30.70 -2.86 17.31
CA ALA A 642 -30.34 -2.25 16.03
C ALA A 642 -30.98 -2.99 14.84
N GLN A 643 -30.95 -4.33 14.87
CA GLN A 643 -31.61 -5.16 13.86
C GLN A 643 -33.12 -4.90 13.80
N ALA A 644 -33.79 -4.79 14.94
CA ALA A 644 -35.22 -4.47 15.01
C ALA A 644 -35.57 -3.07 14.47
N ARG A 645 -34.62 -2.13 14.52
CA ARG A 645 -34.75 -0.78 13.93
C ARG A 645 -34.37 -0.74 12.44
N ASN A 646 -34.00 -1.87 11.85
CA ASN A 646 -33.46 -1.97 10.50
C ASN A 646 -32.18 -1.14 10.29
N ASP A 647 -31.43 -0.88 11.37
CA ASP A 647 -30.11 -0.24 11.31
C ASP A 647 -29.04 -1.32 11.09
N ILE A 648 -28.85 -1.67 9.81
CA ILE A 648 -27.95 -2.77 9.39
C ILE A 648 -26.50 -2.50 9.83
N ALA A 649 -26.05 -1.24 9.78
CA ALA A 649 -24.68 -0.87 10.13
C ALA A 649 -24.43 -1.09 11.63
N SER A 650 -25.27 -0.52 12.49
CA SER A 650 -25.14 -0.70 13.94
C SER A 650 -25.34 -2.16 14.36
N ALA A 651 -26.25 -2.90 13.72
CA ALA A 651 -26.45 -4.32 14.00
C ALA A 651 -25.23 -5.16 13.66
N LEU A 652 -24.57 -4.87 12.54
CA LEU A 652 -23.34 -5.52 12.12
C LEU A 652 -22.18 -5.18 13.08
N ASP A 653 -21.96 -3.91 13.37
CA ASP A 653 -20.87 -3.45 14.25
C ASP A 653 -20.99 -4.07 15.66
N ARG A 654 -22.20 -4.10 16.23
CA ARG A 654 -22.46 -4.71 17.53
C ARG A 654 -22.29 -6.23 17.48
N ALA A 655 -22.76 -6.91 16.43
CA ALA A 655 -22.57 -8.35 16.28
C ALA A 655 -21.09 -8.74 16.14
N GLU A 656 -20.31 -7.97 15.37
CA GLU A 656 -18.86 -8.18 15.24
C GLU A 656 -18.13 -7.91 16.56
N LEU A 657 -18.52 -6.86 17.30
CA LEU A 657 -17.99 -6.59 18.63
C LEU A 657 -18.27 -7.76 19.60
N ALA A 658 -19.49 -8.32 19.59
CA ALA A 658 -19.82 -9.48 20.41
C ALA A 658 -18.93 -10.70 20.06
N LEU A 659 -18.69 -10.97 18.77
CA LEU A 659 -17.81 -12.05 18.32
C LEU A 659 -16.34 -11.82 18.68
N ARG A 660 -15.90 -10.57 18.87
CA ARG A 660 -14.56 -10.26 19.40
C ARG A 660 -14.44 -10.59 20.89
N VAL A 661 -15.51 -10.39 21.66
CA VAL A 661 -15.58 -10.78 23.09
C VAL A 661 -15.61 -12.29 23.22
N ASP A 662 -16.46 -12.95 22.44
CA ASP A 662 -16.59 -14.41 22.42
C ASP A 662 -16.92 -14.92 21.00
N PRO A 663 -15.95 -15.54 20.30
CA PRO A 663 -16.13 -16.04 18.94
C PRO A 663 -17.22 -17.11 18.81
N ASP A 664 -17.56 -17.83 19.88
CA ASP A 664 -18.47 -18.98 19.85
C ASP A 664 -19.96 -18.58 20.01
N LEU A 665 -20.25 -17.27 20.04
CA LEU A 665 -21.62 -16.74 20.18
C LEU A 665 -22.45 -16.94 18.90
N ALA A 666 -23.17 -18.05 18.83
CA ALA A 666 -24.09 -18.37 17.73
C ALA A 666 -25.11 -17.25 17.43
N ALA A 667 -25.62 -16.57 18.47
CA ALA A 667 -26.55 -15.46 18.31
C ALA A 667 -25.91 -14.26 17.60
N ALA A 668 -24.65 -13.93 17.92
CA ALA A 668 -23.93 -12.83 17.28
C ALA A 668 -23.58 -13.17 15.82
N ALA A 669 -23.14 -14.41 15.55
CA ALA A 669 -22.89 -14.89 14.20
C ALA A 669 -24.15 -14.80 13.32
N SER A 670 -25.30 -15.23 13.84
CA SER A 670 -26.58 -15.15 13.11
C SER A 670 -26.99 -13.71 12.77
N ILE A 671 -26.82 -12.77 13.70
CA ILE A 671 -27.14 -11.34 13.45
C ILE A 671 -26.18 -10.75 12.42
N ARG A 672 -24.88 -11.03 12.52
CA ARG A 672 -23.87 -10.62 11.55
C ARG A 672 -24.21 -11.13 10.16
N ASP A 673 -24.51 -12.42 10.01
CA ASP A 673 -24.80 -13.04 8.72
C ASP A 673 -26.07 -12.46 8.09
N ALA A 674 -27.12 -12.23 8.90
CA ALA A 674 -28.35 -11.57 8.44
C ALA A 674 -28.11 -10.11 8.00
N ALA A 675 -27.31 -9.35 8.75
CA ALA A 675 -26.94 -7.99 8.41
C ALA A 675 -26.08 -7.93 7.14
N GLN A 676 -25.09 -8.83 7.00
CA GLN A 676 -24.25 -8.95 5.80
C GLN A 676 -25.07 -9.36 4.58
N GLN A 677 -26.01 -10.28 4.72
CA GLN A 677 -26.92 -10.66 3.64
C GLN A 677 -27.78 -9.48 3.18
N SER A 678 -28.32 -8.71 4.14
CA SER A 678 -29.13 -7.52 3.84
C SER A 678 -28.31 -6.44 3.14
N LEU A 679 -27.08 -6.19 3.60
CA LEU A 679 -26.13 -5.28 2.95
C LEU A 679 -25.74 -5.75 1.55
N GLY A 680 -25.53 -7.06 1.38
CA GLY A 680 -25.24 -7.68 0.09
C GLY A 680 -26.40 -7.51 -0.90
N ALA A 681 -27.64 -7.74 -0.46
CA ALA A 681 -28.83 -7.52 -1.27
C ALA A 681 -28.99 -6.03 -1.68
N GLN A 682 -28.73 -5.09 -0.76
CA GLN A 682 -28.76 -3.67 -1.06
C GLN A 682 -27.69 -3.26 -2.09
N LYS A 683 -26.46 -3.74 -1.92
CA LYS A 683 -25.37 -3.51 -2.90
C LYS A 683 -25.69 -4.11 -4.27
N ALA A 684 -26.27 -5.31 -4.31
CA ALA A 684 -26.68 -5.94 -5.56
C ALA A 684 -27.76 -5.13 -6.27
N LYS A 685 -28.78 -4.64 -5.53
CA LYS A 685 -29.84 -3.78 -6.08
C LYS A 685 -29.28 -2.49 -6.67
N ILE A 686 -28.39 -1.81 -5.94
CA ILE A 686 -27.69 -0.60 -6.41
C ILE A 686 -26.88 -0.89 -7.68
N ALA A 687 -26.13 -1.99 -7.71
CA ALA A 687 -25.35 -2.39 -8.88
C ALA A 687 -26.25 -2.66 -10.10
N THR A 688 -27.38 -3.33 -9.91
CA THR A 688 -28.38 -3.54 -10.98
C THR A 688 -28.92 -2.21 -11.51
N GLN A 689 -29.28 -1.27 -10.64
CA GLN A 689 -29.78 0.05 -11.05
C GLN A 689 -28.69 0.88 -11.76
N LEU A 690 -27.44 0.85 -11.29
CA LEU A 690 -26.31 1.50 -11.97
C LEU A 690 -26.06 0.90 -13.37
N ASN A 691 -26.14 -0.42 -13.50
CA ASN A 691 -26.00 -1.09 -14.79
C ASN A 691 -27.17 -0.74 -15.73
N LEU A 692 -28.39 -0.65 -15.21
CA LEU A 692 -29.55 -0.20 -15.97
C LEU A 692 -29.35 1.24 -16.48
N ALA A 693 -28.86 2.16 -15.62
CA ALA A 693 -28.56 3.53 -16.00
C ALA A 693 -27.46 3.61 -17.08
N ARG A 694 -26.36 2.86 -16.92
CA ARG A 694 -25.27 2.80 -17.91
C ARG A 694 -25.76 2.23 -19.25
N SER A 695 -26.61 1.20 -19.22
CA SER A 695 -27.25 0.62 -20.40
C SER A 695 -28.19 1.61 -21.09
N ALA A 696 -28.99 2.36 -20.32
CA ALA A 696 -29.84 3.42 -20.85
C ALA A 696 -29.01 4.52 -21.53
N ILE A 697 -27.88 4.92 -20.95
CA ILE A 697 -26.92 5.86 -21.56
C ILE A 697 -26.37 5.31 -22.88
N ALA A 698 -25.86 4.07 -22.88
CA ALA A 698 -25.26 3.46 -24.06
C ALA A 698 -26.26 3.24 -25.20
N SER A 699 -27.53 2.98 -24.87
CA SER A 699 -28.62 2.79 -25.85
C SER A 699 -29.28 4.10 -26.28
N GLY A 700 -28.82 5.26 -25.80
CA GLY A 700 -29.40 6.57 -26.16
C GLY A 700 -30.76 6.87 -25.52
N ARG A 701 -31.22 6.05 -24.55
CA ARG A 701 -32.43 6.31 -23.75
C ARG A 701 -32.10 7.26 -22.61
N LEU A 702 -31.86 8.53 -22.96
CA LEU A 702 -31.30 9.51 -22.03
C LEU A 702 -32.37 10.23 -21.19
N LEU A 703 -33.48 10.60 -21.84
CA LEU A 703 -34.56 11.42 -21.28
C LEU A 703 -35.94 10.86 -21.69
N PRO A 704 -37.04 11.28 -21.03
CA PRO A 704 -38.40 10.99 -21.47
C PRO A 704 -38.63 11.40 -22.94
N PRO A 705 -39.53 10.73 -23.70
CA PRO A 705 -40.53 9.74 -23.27
C PRO A 705 -40.00 8.30 -23.18
N ALA A 706 -38.70 8.06 -23.35
CA ALA A 706 -38.15 6.70 -23.26
C ALA A 706 -38.39 6.11 -21.86
N THR A 707 -38.93 4.89 -21.82
CA THR A 707 -39.09 4.13 -20.57
C THR A 707 -37.72 3.67 -20.06
N ASP A 708 -37.56 3.64 -18.73
CA ASP A 708 -36.30 3.35 -18.03
C ASP A 708 -35.12 4.17 -18.58
N ASN A 709 -35.36 5.47 -18.81
CA ASN A 709 -34.31 6.38 -19.26
C ASN A 709 -33.27 6.61 -18.17
N ALA A 710 -32.07 7.01 -18.61
CA ALA A 710 -30.92 7.20 -17.73
C ALA A 710 -31.22 8.18 -16.59
N ARG A 711 -31.95 9.27 -16.87
CA ARG A 711 -32.29 10.27 -15.85
C ARG A 711 -33.18 9.67 -14.77
N ASP A 712 -34.29 9.06 -15.11
CA ASP A 712 -35.26 8.55 -14.12
C ASP A 712 -34.66 7.44 -13.26
N VAL A 713 -33.84 6.56 -13.85
CA VAL A 713 -33.16 5.48 -13.13
C VAL A 713 -32.15 6.05 -12.12
N LEU A 714 -31.35 7.06 -12.51
CA LEU A 714 -30.41 7.72 -11.61
C LEU A 714 -31.13 8.52 -10.51
N ASP A 715 -32.27 9.15 -10.83
CA ASP A 715 -33.09 9.89 -9.89
C ASP A 715 -33.79 8.97 -8.87
N ALA A 716 -34.17 7.75 -9.27
CA ALA A 716 -34.65 6.73 -8.35
C ALA A 716 -33.54 6.20 -7.43
N LEU A 717 -32.36 5.92 -7.99
CA LEU A 717 -31.22 5.43 -7.21
C LEU A 717 -30.76 6.44 -6.16
N LEU A 718 -30.62 7.71 -6.53
CA LEU A 718 -30.18 8.77 -5.60
C LEU A 718 -31.23 9.11 -4.52
N ARG A 719 -32.49 8.69 -4.67
CA ARG A 719 -33.48 8.76 -3.60
C ARG A 719 -33.30 7.64 -2.57
N GLU A 720 -32.85 6.46 -3.00
CA GLU A 720 -32.57 5.33 -2.11
C GLU A 720 -31.18 5.43 -1.46
N ASP A 721 -30.18 5.93 -2.20
CA ASP A 721 -28.80 6.14 -1.74
C ASP A 721 -28.29 7.51 -2.20
N PRO A 722 -28.59 8.59 -1.44
CA PRO A 722 -28.17 9.96 -1.80
C PRO A 722 -26.65 10.16 -1.88
N GLY A 723 -25.87 9.29 -1.22
CA GLY A 723 -24.41 9.36 -1.18
C GLY A 723 -23.70 8.59 -2.30
N ASN A 724 -24.45 8.02 -3.25
CA ASN A 724 -23.88 7.15 -4.27
C ASN A 724 -23.02 7.93 -5.28
N ALA A 725 -21.70 7.90 -5.10
CA ALA A 725 -20.76 8.66 -5.91
C ALA A 725 -20.82 8.35 -7.42
N ASP A 726 -21.09 7.08 -7.79
CA ASP A 726 -21.17 6.69 -9.20
C ASP A 726 -22.44 7.21 -9.86
N ALA A 727 -23.58 7.14 -9.17
CA ALA A 727 -24.82 7.70 -9.67
C ALA A 727 -24.77 9.22 -9.80
N MET A 728 -24.13 9.92 -8.84
CA MET A 728 -23.89 11.37 -8.94
C MET A 728 -23.03 11.71 -10.16
N LYS A 729 -21.88 11.02 -10.35
CA LYS A 729 -21.01 11.22 -11.51
C LYS A 729 -21.74 11.01 -12.83
N LEU A 730 -22.53 9.94 -12.94
CA LEU A 730 -23.32 9.66 -14.14
C LEU A 730 -24.39 10.73 -14.38
N ARG A 731 -25.03 11.24 -13.31
CA ARG A 731 -26.03 12.30 -13.37
C ARG A 731 -25.43 13.64 -13.81
N ASP A 732 -24.24 13.98 -13.32
CA ASP A 732 -23.52 15.20 -13.67
C ASP A 732 -22.97 15.17 -15.10
N ALA A 733 -22.63 13.97 -15.60
CA ALA A 733 -22.18 13.79 -16.98
C ALA A 733 -23.34 13.83 -18.01
N LEU A 734 -24.57 13.55 -17.58
CA LEU A 734 -25.72 13.35 -18.45
C LEU A 734 -26.04 14.56 -19.38
N PRO A 735 -25.96 15.83 -18.96
CA PRO A 735 -26.17 16.97 -19.87
C PRO A 735 -25.22 16.98 -21.07
N ARG A 736 -23.96 16.63 -20.85
CA ARG A 736 -22.96 16.54 -21.93
C ARG A 736 -23.33 15.43 -22.92
N VAL A 737 -23.72 14.26 -22.41
CA VAL A 737 -24.13 13.12 -23.24
C VAL A 737 -25.38 13.47 -24.08
N VAL A 738 -26.34 14.19 -23.49
CA VAL A 738 -27.54 14.66 -24.20
C VAL A 738 -27.18 15.65 -25.30
N ALA A 739 -26.29 16.62 -25.04
CA ALA A 739 -25.82 17.55 -26.06
C ALA A 739 -25.10 16.82 -27.22
N ASP A 740 -24.27 15.82 -26.91
CA ASP A 740 -23.57 15.01 -27.91
C ASP A 740 -24.54 14.16 -28.75
N ALA A 741 -25.55 13.57 -28.11
CA ALA A 741 -26.60 12.80 -28.80
C ALA A 741 -27.44 13.68 -29.73
N LEU A 742 -27.83 14.88 -29.29
CA LEU A 742 -28.55 15.85 -30.12
C LEU A 742 -27.73 16.27 -31.34
N ARG A 743 -26.46 16.63 -31.13
CA ARG A 743 -25.53 16.98 -32.21
C ARG A 743 -25.42 15.87 -33.24
N GLY A 744 -25.19 14.64 -32.80
CA GLY A 744 -25.07 13.49 -33.67
C GLY A 744 -26.36 13.21 -34.46
N ALA A 745 -27.54 13.36 -33.84
CA ALA A 745 -28.82 13.22 -34.53
C ALA A 745 -29.03 14.31 -35.59
N VAL A 746 -28.64 15.55 -35.31
CA VAL A 746 -28.68 16.67 -36.27
C VAL A 746 -27.72 16.43 -37.44
N GLU A 747 -26.49 16.00 -37.18
CA GLU A 747 -25.48 15.69 -38.19
C GLU A 747 -25.92 14.55 -39.12
N ARG A 748 -26.56 13.52 -38.58
CA ARG A 748 -27.14 12.41 -39.35
C ARG A 748 -28.51 12.71 -39.97
N ASN A 749 -29.05 13.91 -39.76
CA ASN A 749 -30.38 14.33 -40.24
C ASN A 749 -31.55 13.47 -39.71
N GLU A 750 -31.41 12.90 -38.52
CA GLU A 750 -32.41 12.03 -37.85
C GLU A 750 -33.45 12.86 -37.07
N MET A 751 -34.27 13.65 -37.77
CA MET A 751 -35.20 14.58 -37.13
C MET A 751 -36.28 13.91 -36.26
N SER A 752 -36.63 12.66 -36.54
CA SER A 752 -37.55 11.86 -35.71
C SER A 752 -36.99 11.54 -34.31
N VAL A 753 -35.67 11.60 -34.14
CA VAL A 753 -34.98 11.40 -32.85
C VAL A 753 -34.60 12.75 -32.24
N ALA A 754 -34.10 13.68 -33.07
CA ALA A 754 -33.59 14.96 -32.62
C ALA A 754 -34.67 15.87 -32.01
N VAL A 755 -35.88 15.90 -32.59
CA VAL A 755 -36.97 16.79 -32.12
C VAL A 755 -37.50 16.37 -30.74
N PRO A 756 -37.93 15.11 -30.50
CA PRO A 756 -38.41 14.71 -29.18
C PRO A 756 -37.33 14.83 -28.08
N LEU A 757 -36.07 14.53 -28.43
CA LEU A 757 -34.96 14.68 -27.49
C LEU A 757 -34.68 16.15 -27.16
N ALA A 758 -34.81 17.06 -28.13
CA ALA A 758 -34.62 18.50 -27.93
C ALA A 758 -35.70 19.07 -27.00
N ASP A 759 -36.96 18.66 -27.18
CA ASP A 759 -38.08 19.08 -26.32
C ASP A 759 -37.89 18.58 -24.88
N ALA A 760 -37.51 17.32 -24.71
CA ALA A 760 -37.22 16.75 -23.39
C ALA A 760 -35.99 17.39 -22.72
N ALA A 761 -34.94 17.68 -23.50
CA ALA A 761 -33.73 18.32 -23.00
C ALA A 761 -33.97 19.78 -22.57
N ALA A 762 -34.86 20.50 -23.27
CA ALA A 762 -35.25 21.87 -22.90
C ALA A 762 -35.91 21.93 -21.50
N ILE A 763 -36.65 20.88 -21.13
CA ILE A 763 -37.29 20.77 -19.81
C ILE A 763 -36.30 20.32 -18.75
N ALA A 764 -35.48 19.30 -19.05
CA ALA A 764 -34.57 18.70 -18.08
C ALA A 764 -33.35 19.56 -17.78
N TYR A 765 -32.88 20.36 -18.74
CA TYR A 765 -31.63 21.14 -18.67
C TYR A 765 -31.79 22.53 -19.29
N PRO A 766 -32.66 23.40 -18.74
CA PRO A 766 -32.94 24.72 -19.32
C PRO A 766 -31.73 25.66 -19.36
N ASP A 767 -30.81 25.51 -18.40
CA ASP A 767 -29.66 26.41 -18.22
C ASP A 767 -28.36 25.91 -18.91
N ASP A 768 -28.37 24.73 -19.55
CA ASP A 768 -27.17 24.20 -20.21
C ASP A 768 -27.00 24.81 -21.62
N SER A 769 -25.99 25.68 -21.77
CA SER A 769 -25.72 26.41 -23.02
C SER A 769 -25.38 25.51 -24.21
N ARG A 770 -24.79 24.33 -23.98
CA ARG A 770 -24.45 23.37 -25.05
C ARG A 770 -25.72 22.77 -25.61
N ILE A 771 -26.63 22.36 -24.72
CA ILE A 771 -27.95 21.83 -25.10
C ILE A 771 -28.75 22.92 -25.82
N ALA A 772 -28.79 24.15 -25.29
CA ALA A 772 -29.48 25.27 -25.93
C ALA A 772 -28.97 25.53 -27.37
N THR A 773 -27.66 25.45 -27.58
CA THR A 773 -27.06 25.57 -28.91
C THR A 773 -27.57 24.49 -29.86
N GLN A 774 -27.58 23.23 -29.42
CA GLN A 774 -28.05 22.11 -30.27
C GLN A 774 -29.56 22.17 -30.53
N ILE A 775 -30.38 22.60 -29.57
CA ILE A 775 -31.81 22.81 -29.76
C ILE A 775 -32.06 23.84 -30.88
N ASN A 776 -31.28 24.93 -30.91
CA ASN A 776 -31.40 25.92 -31.99
C ASN A 776 -31.02 25.32 -33.35
N SER A 777 -29.97 24.51 -33.42
CA SER A 777 -29.61 23.79 -34.66
C SER A 777 -30.70 22.82 -35.12
N VAL A 778 -31.38 22.13 -34.21
CA VAL A 778 -32.56 21.30 -34.53
C VAL A 778 -33.67 22.17 -35.13
N ARG A 779 -34.00 23.30 -34.51
CA ARG A 779 -35.04 24.23 -34.99
C ARG A 779 -34.73 24.78 -36.38
N GLU A 780 -33.49 25.17 -36.63
CA GLU A 780 -33.04 25.64 -37.95
C GLU A 780 -33.21 24.57 -39.03
N LYS A 781 -32.82 23.33 -38.73
CA LYS A 781 -32.98 22.20 -39.67
C LYS A 781 -34.44 21.85 -39.93
N VAL A 782 -35.30 21.88 -38.91
CA VAL A 782 -36.75 21.67 -39.06
C VAL A 782 -37.34 22.77 -39.93
N ALA A 783 -37.00 24.03 -39.67
CA ALA A 783 -37.45 25.16 -40.48
C ALA A 783 -36.99 25.05 -41.94
N ALA A 784 -35.73 24.66 -42.17
CA ALA A 784 -35.19 24.44 -43.51
C ALA A 784 -35.91 23.30 -44.25
N SER A 785 -36.18 22.18 -43.56
CA SER A 785 -36.94 21.04 -44.12
C SER A 785 -38.37 21.44 -44.49
N GLN A 786 -39.06 22.18 -43.62
CA GLN A 786 -40.41 22.71 -43.88
C GLN A 786 -40.42 23.69 -45.05
N ALA A 787 -39.42 24.58 -45.14
CA ALA A 787 -39.29 25.51 -46.27
C ALA A 787 -39.08 24.75 -47.59
N GLN A 788 -38.27 23.69 -47.58
CA GLN A 788 -38.06 22.84 -48.75
C GLN A 788 -39.34 22.08 -49.16
N GLN A 789 -40.10 21.56 -48.21
CA GLN A 789 -41.39 20.91 -48.48
C GLN A 789 -42.39 21.90 -49.08
N ALA A 790 -42.51 23.11 -48.51
CA ALA A 790 -43.37 24.15 -49.03
C ALA A 790 -42.98 24.57 -50.47
N LEU A 791 -41.69 24.60 -50.80
CA LEU A 791 -41.21 24.83 -52.16
C LEU A 791 -41.67 23.72 -53.12
N VAL A 792 -41.51 22.45 -52.73
CA VAL A 792 -41.94 21.30 -53.52
C VAL A 792 -43.45 21.32 -53.75
N GLU A 793 -44.25 21.63 -52.72
CA GLU A 793 -45.72 21.74 -52.85
C GLU A 793 -46.13 22.88 -53.80
N ARG A 794 -45.45 24.03 -53.75
CA ARG A 794 -45.69 25.16 -54.66
C ARG A 794 -45.40 24.76 -56.11
N GLU A 795 -44.29 24.09 -56.38
CA GLU A 795 -43.96 23.57 -57.71
C GLU A 795 -44.97 22.53 -58.20
N GLN A 796 -45.40 21.61 -57.33
CA GLN A 796 -46.42 20.61 -57.66
C GLN A 796 -47.76 21.26 -58.00
N ARG A 797 -48.19 22.27 -57.24
CA ARG A 797 -49.42 23.03 -57.52
C ARG A 797 -49.34 23.75 -58.87
N LEU A 798 -48.19 24.37 -59.17
CA LEU A 798 -47.93 24.99 -60.47
C LEU A 798 -48.01 23.96 -61.61
N ALA A 799 -47.37 22.80 -61.44
CA ALA A 799 -47.44 21.73 -62.44
C ALA A 799 -48.87 21.24 -62.68
N GLN A 800 -49.70 21.10 -61.63
CA GLN A 800 -51.11 20.72 -61.76
C GLN A 800 -51.95 21.77 -62.51
N LEU A 801 -51.73 23.06 -62.24
CA LEU A 801 -52.44 24.15 -62.95
C LEU A 801 -52.16 24.12 -64.46
N LEU A 802 -50.93 23.79 -64.86
CA LEU A 802 -50.51 23.75 -66.26
C LEU A 802 -50.95 22.48 -67.01
N GLN A 803 -51.46 21.45 -66.32
CA GLN A 803 -51.91 20.20 -66.94
C GLN A 803 -53.31 20.28 -67.57
N ARG A 804 -54.20 21.14 -67.07
CA ARG A 804 -55.59 21.23 -67.54
C ARG A 804 -55.68 22.04 -68.83
N ARG A 805 -55.99 21.38 -69.96
CA ARG A 805 -56.07 21.99 -71.30
C ARG A 805 -57.49 22.00 -71.86
N PRO A 806 -57.92 23.07 -72.57
CA PRO A 806 -57.23 24.36 -72.69
C PRO A 806 -57.27 25.13 -71.36
N LEU A 807 -56.27 26.00 -71.11
CA LEU A 807 -56.26 26.78 -69.87
C LEU A 807 -57.40 27.82 -69.85
N SER A 808 -58.15 27.82 -68.75
CA SER A 808 -59.10 28.90 -68.44
C SER A 808 -58.37 30.17 -68.00
N VAL A 809 -59.06 31.31 -68.12
CA VAL A 809 -58.61 32.62 -67.59
C VAL A 809 -58.21 32.54 -66.12
N GLU A 810 -58.99 31.82 -65.32
CA GLU A 810 -58.75 31.64 -63.89
C GLU A 810 -57.48 30.82 -63.63
N SER A 811 -57.31 29.69 -64.32
CA SER A 811 -56.11 28.85 -64.19
C SER A 811 -54.83 29.57 -64.67
N ALA A 812 -54.93 30.36 -65.75
CA ALA A 812 -53.81 31.14 -66.27
C ALA A 812 -53.39 32.28 -65.32
N THR A 813 -54.37 32.96 -64.70
CA THR A 813 -54.11 33.99 -63.68
C THR A 813 -53.50 33.39 -62.42
N ALA A 814 -54.04 32.24 -61.97
CA ALA A 814 -53.53 31.52 -60.81
C ALA A 814 -52.09 31.01 -61.04
N ALA A 815 -51.80 30.48 -62.24
CA ALA A 815 -50.45 30.06 -62.61
C ALA A 815 -49.48 31.25 -62.65
N ALA A 816 -49.87 32.38 -63.24
CA ALA A 816 -49.05 33.58 -63.29
C ALA A 816 -48.74 34.14 -61.89
N THR A 817 -49.74 34.17 -61.00
CA THR A 817 -49.57 34.59 -59.61
C THR A 817 -48.63 33.67 -58.84
N ALA A 818 -48.82 32.35 -58.98
CA ALA A 818 -47.96 31.36 -58.31
C ALA A 818 -46.51 31.39 -58.83
N ILE A 819 -46.27 31.76 -60.09
CA ILE A 819 -44.90 31.98 -60.62
C ILE A 819 -44.24 33.19 -59.96
N ILE A 820 -44.97 34.28 -59.71
CA ILE A 820 -44.45 35.46 -59.01
C ILE A 820 -44.08 35.12 -57.56
N GLU A 821 -44.96 34.39 -56.87
CA GLU A 821 -44.69 33.91 -55.52
C GLU A 821 -43.47 32.99 -55.46
N LEU A 822 -43.34 32.08 -56.44
CA LEU A 822 -42.18 31.20 -56.57
C LEU A 822 -40.90 31.99 -56.84
N ARG A 823 -40.95 33.06 -57.62
CA ARG A 823 -39.78 33.89 -57.96
C ARG A 823 -39.13 34.52 -56.72
N GLY A 824 -39.90 34.81 -55.68
CA GLY A 824 -39.38 35.30 -54.40
C GLY A 824 -38.61 34.25 -53.57
N VAL A 825 -38.71 32.96 -53.93
CA VAL A 825 -38.10 31.85 -53.19
C VAL A 825 -37.09 31.07 -54.05
N ASP A 826 -37.42 30.81 -55.32
CA ASP A 826 -36.55 30.18 -56.33
C ASP A 826 -36.76 30.84 -57.70
N ALA A 827 -35.86 31.75 -58.05
CA ALA A 827 -35.90 32.51 -59.30
C ALA A 827 -35.67 31.62 -60.55
N ALA A 828 -34.88 30.54 -60.41
CA ALA A 828 -34.57 29.64 -61.52
C ALA A 828 -35.79 28.78 -61.87
N ALA A 829 -36.44 28.20 -60.85
CA ALA A 829 -37.68 27.43 -61.02
C ALA A 829 -38.81 28.30 -61.59
N ALA A 830 -38.98 29.52 -61.09
CA ALA A 830 -39.98 30.47 -61.59
C ALA A 830 -39.79 30.76 -63.09
N THR A 831 -38.54 30.98 -63.52
CA THR A 831 -38.22 31.22 -64.94
C THR A 831 -38.56 30.01 -65.81
N ARG A 832 -38.30 28.79 -65.33
CA ARG A 832 -38.67 27.55 -66.04
C ARG A 832 -40.19 27.44 -66.22
N TYR A 833 -40.96 27.64 -65.15
CA TYR A 833 -42.42 27.53 -65.20
C TYR A 833 -43.07 28.66 -66.01
N GLU A 834 -42.47 29.84 -66.05
CA GLU A 834 -42.89 30.95 -66.92
C GLU A 834 -42.78 30.59 -68.41
N GLN A 835 -41.65 30.02 -68.83
CA GLN A 835 -41.48 29.53 -70.20
C GLN A 835 -42.48 28.42 -70.52
N GLN A 836 -42.69 27.50 -69.57
CA GLN A 836 -43.66 26.42 -69.73
C GLN A 836 -45.08 26.97 -69.88
N LEU A 837 -45.50 27.95 -69.09
CA LEU A 837 -46.82 28.61 -69.20
C LEU A 837 -47.00 29.29 -70.57
N ALA A 838 -45.98 29.99 -71.07
CA ALA A 838 -46.04 30.60 -72.40
C ALA A 838 -46.18 29.54 -73.51
N GLN A 839 -45.40 28.46 -73.46
CA GLN A 839 -45.50 27.35 -74.40
C GLN A 839 -46.88 26.68 -74.34
N VAL A 840 -47.39 26.49 -73.13
CA VAL A 840 -48.70 25.93 -72.83
C VAL A 840 -49.78 26.77 -73.51
N LEU A 841 -49.86 28.07 -73.19
CA LEU A 841 -50.88 28.96 -73.73
C LEU A 841 -50.79 29.14 -75.25
N SER A 842 -49.56 29.18 -75.81
CA SER A 842 -49.36 29.18 -77.25
C SER A 842 -49.93 27.93 -77.92
N GLY A 843 -49.75 26.76 -77.29
CA GLY A 843 -50.32 25.51 -77.78
C GLY A 843 -51.85 25.52 -77.80
N ASP A 844 -52.48 26.01 -76.73
CA ASP A 844 -53.95 26.09 -76.64
C ASP A 844 -54.55 27.08 -77.65
N LEU A 845 -53.85 28.17 -77.95
CA LEU A 845 -54.23 29.12 -78.99
C LEU A 845 -54.13 28.51 -80.40
N ASN A 846 -53.03 27.80 -80.69
CA ASN A 846 -52.83 27.17 -82.00
C ASN A 846 -53.85 26.05 -82.26
N ASN A 847 -54.21 25.31 -81.21
CA ASN A 847 -55.19 24.21 -81.29
C ASN A 847 -56.65 24.68 -81.28
N ALA A 848 -56.92 25.98 -81.15
CA ALA A 848 -58.27 26.51 -81.22
C ALA A 848 -58.86 26.29 -82.62
N GLY A 849 -59.92 25.48 -82.69
CA GLY A 849 -60.59 25.10 -83.94
C GLY A 849 -61.72 26.03 -84.38
N ASN A 850 -62.12 27.00 -83.55
CA ASN A 850 -63.13 28.00 -83.87
C ASN A 850 -62.86 29.32 -83.13
N LEU A 851 -63.59 30.36 -83.51
CA LEU A 851 -63.42 31.72 -82.97
C LEU A 851 -63.62 31.77 -81.44
N ASP A 852 -64.63 31.11 -80.89
CA ASP A 852 -64.93 31.14 -79.45
C ASP A 852 -63.78 30.53 -78.63
N ALA A 853 -63.24 29.39 -79.07
CA ALA A 853 -62.06 28.76 -78.46
C ALA A 853 -60.80 29.64 -78.60
N GLY A 854 -60.64 30.31 -79.75
CA GLY A 854 -59.53 31.24 -79.99
C GLY A 854 -59.59 32.46 -79.08
N GLN A 855 -60.78 33.05 -78.90
CA GLN A 855 -61.01 34.17 -77.99
C GLN A 855 -60.84 33.77 -76.52
N ALA A 856 -61.24 32.55 -76.13
CA ALA A 856 -61.01 32.03 -74.79
C ALA A 856 -59.51 31.84 -74.48
N SER A 857 -58.74 31.25 -75.40
CA SER A 857 -57.28 31.15 -75.28
C SER A 857 -56.59 32.52 -75.27
N ALA A 858 -57.07 33.48 -76.07
CA ALA A 858 -56.60 34.87 -76.07
C ALA A 858 -56.87 35.58 -74.73
N ALA A 859 -58.03 35.33 -74.12
CA ALA A 859 -58.36 35.86 -72.79
C ALA A 859 -57.44 35.26 -71.72
N ALA A 860 -57.15 33.96 -71.77
CA ALA A 860 -56.21 33.30 -70.86
C ALA A 860 -54.78 33.85 -70.99
N ILE A 861 -54.31 34.09 -72.22
CA ILE A 861 -52.99 34.72 -72.47
C ILE A 861 -52.93 36.13 -71.87
N ARG A 862 -53.94 36.97 -72.11
CA ARG A 862 -53.98 38.33 -71.53
C ARG A 862 -54.02 38.31 -70.01
N ALA A 863 -54.77 37.38 -69.43
CA ALA A 863 -54.88 37.23 -67.99
C ALA A 863 -53.56 36.78 -67.34
N ALA A 864 -52.79 35.92 -67.99
CA ALA A 864 -51.43 35.57 -67.54
C ALA A 864 -50.43 36.73 -67.71
N ASN A 865 -50.55 37.51 -68.80
CA ASN A 865 -49.64 38.62 -69.09
C ASN A 865 -49.81 39.82 -68.14
N GLY A 866 -50.98 39.97 -67.51
CA GLY A 866 -51.21 41.05 -66.53
C GLY A 866 -50.24 40.98 -65.34
N PRO A 867 -50.26 39.89 -64.54
CA PRO A 867 -49.31 39.70 -63.44
C PRO A 867 -47.85 39.56 -63.90
N LEU A 868 -47.62 38.95 -65.07
CA LEU A 868 -46.28 38.69 -65.62
C LEU A 868 -45.90 39.65 -66.76
N ALA A 869 -46.17 40.95 -66.60
CA ALA A 869 -45.97 41.95 -67.64
C ALA A 869 -44.52 42.04 -68.16
N ASP A 870 -43.53 41.74 -67.31
CA ASP A 870 -42.11 41.74 -67.66
C ASP A 870 -41.67 40.47 -68.42
N SER A 871 -42.57 39.50 -68.60
CA SER A 871 -42.25 38.24 -69.27
C SER A 871 -42.05 38.44 -70.76
N LYS A 872 -40.80 38.33 -71.22
CA LYS A 872 -40.49 38.34 -72.67
C LYS A 872 -41.18 37.20 -73.42
N ALA A 873 -41.34 36.05 -72.77
CA ALA A 873 -41.95 34.86 -73.38
C ALA A 873 -43.46 35.03 -73.60
N LEU A 874 -44.19 35.61 -72.63
CA LEU A 874 -45.63 35.89 -72.78
C LEU A 874 -45.88 37.11 -73.67
N ALA A 875 -45.05 38.15 -73.58
CA ALA A 875 -45.16 39.33 -74.44
C ALA A 875 -45.09 38.97 -75.94
N ALA A 876 -44.23 37.99 -76.29
CA ALA A 876 -44.11 37.49 -77.65
C ALA A 876 -45.37 36.80 -78.21
N LEU A 877 -46.31 36.36 -77.36
CA LEU A 877 -47.57 35.75 -77.78
C LEU A 877 -48.63 36.77 -78.22
N THR A 878 -48.51 38.04 -77.80
CA THR A 878 -49.47 39.09 -78.12
C THR A 878 -49.74 39.24 -79.64
N PRO A 879 -48.71 39.42 -80.50
CA PRO A 879 -48.95 39.49 -81.95
C PRO A 879 -49.45 38.17 -82.56
N VAL A 880 -49.12 37.03 -81.93
CA VAL A 880 -49.57 35.69 -82.37
C VAL A 880 -51.08 35.53 -82.11
N VAL A 881 -51.56 36.00 -80.96
CA VAL A 881 -52.98 36.04 -80.60
C VAL A 881 -53.78 36.86 -81.61
N GLU A 882 -53.35 38.09 -81.87
CA GLU A 882 -54.05 38.99 -82.80
C GLU A 882 -54.19 38.37 -84.19
N LYS A 883 -53.09 37.80 -84.71
CA LYS A 883 -53.09 37.11 -86.00
C LYS A 883 -54.04 35.91 -86.00
N ARG A 884 -53.97 35.04 -85.00
CA ARG A 884 -54.76 33.80 -84.96
C ARG A 884 -56.25 34.07 -84.79
N VAL A 885 -56.62 35.02 -83.95
CA VAL A 885 -58.03 35.42 -83.77
C VAL A 885 -58.57 36.05 -85.06
N ALA A 886 -57.78 36.87 -85.76
CA ALA A 886 -58.18 37.42 -87.06
C ALA A 886 -58.36 36.33 -88.13
N GLU A 887 -57.48 35.31 -88.17
CA GLU A 887 -57.64 34.14 -89.05
C GLU A 887 -58.94 33.37 -88.75
N LEU A 888 -59.23 33.09 -87.48
CA LEU A 888 -60.45 32.39 -87.06
C LEU A 888 -61.71 33.22 -87.32
N GLN A 889 -61.64 34.55 -87.19
CA GLN A 889 -62.72 35.46 -87.53
C GLN A 889 -62.99 35.42 -89.04
N ALA A 890 -61.95 35.51 -89.87
CA ALA A 890 -62.10 35.41 -91.32
C ALA A 890 -62.67 34.05 -91.76
N GLN A 891 -62.28 32.96 -91.09
CA GLN A 891 -62.87 31.63 -91.32
C GLN A 891 -64.36 31.62 -90.96
N ARG A 892 -64.74 32.19 -89.80
CA ARG A 892 -66.13 32.28 -89.36
C ARG A 892 -66.98 33.11 -90.31
N ASP A 893 -66.45 34.24 -90.76
CA ASP A 893 -67.13 35.13 -91.72
C ASP A 893 -67.28 34.44 -93.08
N ALA A 894 -66.29 33.68 -93.53
CA ALA A 894 -66.35 32.87 -94.74
C ALA A 894 -67.39 31.73 -94.64
N GLU A 895 -67.48 31.04 -93.50
CA GLU A 895 -68.53 30.03 -93.24
C GLU A 895 -69.93 30.65 -93.28
N LEU A 896 -70.13 31.79 -92.61
CA LEU A 896 -71.40 32.51 -92.59
C LEU A 896 -71.79 32.98 -94.00
N ALA A 897 -70.84 33.51 -94.77
CA ALA A 897 -71.06 33.91 -96.15
C ALA A 897 -71.43 32.71 -97.05
N ALA A 898 -70.74 31.57 -96.88
CA ALA A 898 -71.03 30.34 -97.63
C ALA A 898 -72.43 29.78 -97.32
N ASN A 899 -72.97 30.02 -96.13
CA ASN A 899 -74.30 29.55 -95.73
C ASN A 899 -75.45 30.47 -96.22
N ASN A 900 -75.16 31.62 -96.82
CA ASN A 900 -76.19 32.55 -97.30
C ASN A 900 -76.66 32.24 -98.73
N GLY A 901 -77.93 32.50 -99.02
CA GLY A 901 -78.53 32.45 -100.35
C GLY A 901 -79.35 33.72 -100.65
N GLU A 902 -79.69 33.95 -101.90
CA GLU A 902 -80.44 35.14 -102.34
C GLU A 902 -81.93 34.79 -102.45
N LEU A 903 -82.78 35.46 -101.68
CA LEU A 903 -84.24 35.37 -101.79
C LEU A 903 -84.77 36.53 -102.63
N VAL A 904 -85.38 36.22 -103.77
CA VAL A 904 -86.08 37.19 -104.61
C VAL A 904 -87.58 37.05 -104.39
N ILE A 905 -88.22 38.11 -103.91
CA ILE A 905 -89.64 38.18 -103.58
C ILE A 905 -90.35 38.94 -104.70
N ASN A 906 -91.25 38.26 -105.41
CA ASN A 906 -92.02 38.82 -106.52
C ASN A 906 -93.52 38.82 -106.21
N ALA A 907 -94.25 39.79 -106.74
CA ALA A 907 -95.71 39.77 -106.76
C ALA A 907 -96.27 40.28 -108.09
N THR A 908 -97.43 39.73 -108.50
CA THR A 908 -98.14 40.15 -109.71
C THR A 908 -99.50 40.76 -109.35
N PRO A 909 -99.83 42.00 -109.80
CA PRO A 909 -99.01 42.86 -110.66
C PRO A 909 -97.84 43.55 -109.92
N TRP A 910 -98.01 43.94 -108.65
CA TRP A 910 -96.94 44.34 -107.70
C TRP A 910 -97.48 44.30 -106.26
N GLY A 911 -96.59 44.28 -105.26
CA GLY A 911 -96.94 44.28 -103.83
C GLY A 911 -95.88 44.97 -102.97
N THR A 912 -96.24 45.32 -101.74
CA THR A 912 -95.30 45.77 -100.70
C THR A 912 -95.04 44.64 -99.72
N VAL A 913 -93.78 44.33 -99.44
CA VAL A 913 -93.38 43.30 -98.47
C VAL A 913 -93.48 43.89 -97.07
N ASP A 914 -94.45 43.42 -96.29
CA ASP A 914 -94.68 43.92 -94.93
C ASP A 914 -93.67 43.35 -93.94
N ARG A 915 -93.36 42.07 -94.12
CA ARG A 915 -92.60 41.27 -93.16
C ARG A 915 -92.02 40.02 -93.82
N VAL A 916 -90.78 39.70 -93.45
CA VAL A 916 -90.17 38.38 -93.66
C VAL A 916 -89.82 37.80 -92.29
N LEU A 917 -90.26 36.57 -92.03
CA LEU A 917 -89.95 35.82 -90.81
C LEU A 917 -89.12 34.58 -91.16
N ASP A 918 -88.18 34.20 -90.30
CA ASP A 918 -87.50 32.91 -90.40
C ASP A 918 -88.39 31.74 -89.90
N ALA A 919 -87.85 30.51 -89.94
CA ALA A 919 -88.52 29.30 -89.49
C ALA A 919 -88.90 29.32 -87.99
N SER A 920 -88.21 30.13 -87.18
CA SER A 920 -88.47 30.35 -85.75
C SER A 920 -89.42 31.53 -85.50
N ARG A 921 -90.00 32.11 -86.56
CA ARG A 921 -90.87 33.30 -86.55
C ARG A 921 -90.18 34.60 -86.08
N LYS A 922 -88.85 34.66 -86.10
CA LYS A 922 -88.11 35.88 -85.79
C LYS A 922 -88.15 36.81 -87.03
N PRO A 923 -88.48 38.10 -86.86
CA PRO A 923 -88.52 39.05 -87.97
C PRO A 923 -87.12 39.33 -88.51
N ILE A 924 -87.01 39.35 -89.83
CA ILE A 924 -85.82 39.75 -90.58
C ILE A 924 -85.92 41.24 -90.87
N GLU A 925 -84.81 41.96 -90.70
CA GLU A 925 -84.74 43.37 -91.07
C GLU A 925 -84.89 43.55 -92.58
N LEU A 926 -85.82 44.44 -92.97
CA LEU A 926 -86.13 44.73 -94.37
C LEU A 926 -85.52 46.09 -94.75
N PRO A 927 -85.00 46.24 -95.98
CA PRO A 927 -84.50 47.52 -96.48
C PRO A 927 -85.63 48.56 -96.60
N ALA A 928 -85.25 49.82 -96.77
CA ALA A 928 -86.19 50.94 -96.83
C ALA A 928 -87.19 50.82 -97.99
N GLU A 929 -86.73 50.34 -99.15
CA GLU A 929 -87.59 50.03 -100.29
C GLU A 929 -88.23 48.65 -100.13
N ARG A 930 -89.56 48.62 -100.04
CA ARG A 930 -90.33 47.40 -99.75
C ARG A 930 -91.19 46.89 -100.91
N THR A 931 -91.05 47.45 -102.10
CA THR A 931 -91.84 47.08 -103.27
C THR A 931 -91.27 45.86 -104.00
N THR A 932 -92.13 45.00 -104.55
CA THR A 932 -91.71 43.86 -105.38
C THR A 932 -91.35 44.27 -106.81
N PRO A 933 -90.30 43.70 -107.44
CA PRO A 933 -89.46 42.60 -106.92
C PRO A 933 -88.42 43.07 -105.88
N MET A 934 -88.37 42.43 -104.70
CA MET A 934 -87.42 42.70 -103.61
C MET A 934 -86.37 41.59 -103.52
N ARG A 935 -85.12 41.91 -103.18
CA ARG A 935 -84.04 40.93 -103.00
C ARG A 935 -83.47 41.00 -101.59
N LEU A 936 -83.28 39.85 -100.95
CA LEU A 936 -82.68 39.72 -99.61
C LEU A 936 -81.61 38.63 -99.62
N THR A 937 -80.47 38.90 -99.00
CA THR A 937 -79.43 37.87 -98.75
C THR A 937 -79.64 37.31 -97.36
N LEU A 938 -80.04 36.04 -97.27
CA LEU A 938 -80.43 35.40 -96.02
C LEU A 938 -79.75 34.04 -95.85
N PRO A 939 -79.49 33.57 -94.61
CA PRO A 939 -79.01 32.21 -94.36
C PRO A 939 -79.89 31.14 -95.00
N ALA A 940 -79.32 30.01 -95.39
CA ALA A 940 -80.08 28.87 -95.87
C ALA A 940 -81.12 28.44 -94.83
N GLY A 941 -82.38 28.36 -95.23
CA GLY A 941 -83.49 28.21 -94.30
C GLY A 941 -84.85 28.41 -94.95
N SER A 942 -85.89 28.24 -94.15
CA SER A 942 -87.27 28.47 -94.57
C SER A 942 -87.74 29.83 -94.07
N TYR A 943 -88.40 30.59 -94.94
CA TYR A 943 -88.84 31.96 -94.67
C TYR A 943 -90.31 32.14 -95.06
N TYR A 944 -91.04 32.87 -94.20
CA TYR A 944 -92.41 33.28 -94.42
C TYR A 944 -92.44 34.75 -94.81
N VAL A 945 -92.98 35.06 -95.98
CA VAL A 945 -93.06 36.41 -96.54
C VAL A 945 -94.52 36.83 -96.56
N THR A 946 -94.85 37.97 -95.95
CA THR A 946 -96.17 38.58 -96.05
C THR A 946 -96.08 39.80 -96.95
N LEU A 947 -96.95 39.85 -97.96
CA LEU A 947 -97.04 40.95 -98.90
C LEU A 947 -98.45 41.52 -98.88
N THR A 948 -98.58 42.83 -99.05
CA THR A 948 -99.87 43.51 -99.19
C THR A 948 -99.93 44.28 -100.50
N HIS A 949 -101.05 44.18 -101.21
CA HIS A 949 -101.27 44.97 -102.41
C HIS A 949 -101.51 46.44 -102.03
N PRO A 950 -100.81 47.43 -102.63
CA PRO A 950 -100.92 48.83 -102.23
C PRO A 950 -102.35 49.38 -102.28
N ASP A 951 -103.09 49.07 -103.35
CA ASP A 951 -104.42 49.65 -103.58
C ASP A 951 -105.56 48.88 -102.92
N SER A 952 -105.55 47.53 -102.95
CA SER A 952 -106.66 46.72 -102.42
C SER A 952 -106.53 46.40 -100.92
N ARG A 953 -105.36 46.65 -100.32
CA ARG A 953 -105.00 46.23 -98.96
C ARG A 953 -105.20 44.73 -98.66
N LYS A 954 -105.33 43.89 -99.69
CA LYS A 954 -105.39 42.43 -99.53
C LYS A 954 -103.97 41.91 -99.32
N SER A 955 -103.76 41.14 -98.26
CA SER A 955 -102.45 40.53 -97.95
C SER A 955 -102.38 39.08 -98.41
N VAL A 956 -101.25 38.67 -98.99
CA VAL A 956 -100.93 37.30 -99.38
C VAL A 956 -99.65 36.89 -98.67
N SER A 957 -99.62 35.68 -98.14
CA SER A 957 -98.39 35.09 -97.59
C SER A 957 -97.80 34.11 -98.57
N ALA A 958 -96.50 34.24 -98.83
CA ALA A 958 -95.70 33.31 -99.62
C ALA A 958 -94.67 32.62 -98.72
N PHE A 959 -94.36 31.38 -99.05
CA PHE A 959 -93.32 30.63 -98.39
C PHE A 959 -92.14 30.45 -99.34
N ALA A 960 -90.93 30.70 -98.84
CA ALA A 960 -89.70 30.50 -99.59
C ALA A 960 -88.71 29.65 -98.81
N ARG A 961 -87.99 28.79 -99.51
CA ARG A 961 -86.86 28.06 -98.95
C ARG A 961 -85.59 28.54 -99.62
N VAL A 962 -84.76 29.24 -98.85
CA VAL A 962 -83.45 29.71 -99.29
C VAL A 962 -82.43 28.59 -99.13
N LYS A 963 -81.68 28.30 -100.19
CA LYS A 963 -80.55 27.36 -100.16
C LYS A 963 -79.25 28.15 -100.26
N ALA A 964 -78.22 27.70 -99.54
CA ALA A 964 -76.88 28.28 -99.56
C ALA A 964 -76.36 28.41 -101.00
N GLY A 965 -75.81 29.58 -101.36
CA GLY A 965 -75.25 29.87 -102.68
C GLY A 965 -76.24 29.89 -103.85
N GLN A 966 -77.55 29.73 -103.61
CA GLN A 966 -78.57 29.68 -104.67
C GLN A 966 -79.54 30.86 -104.58
N ARG A 967 -80.02 31.29 -105.75
CA ARG A 967 -81.14 32.21 -105.85
C ARG A 967 -82.45 31.43 -105.71
N SER A 968 -83.23 31.77 -104.70
CA SER A 968 -84.54 31.22 -104.40
C SER A 968 -85.60 32.30 -104.64
N GLN A 969 -86.82 31.91 -104.99
CA GLN A 969 -87.90 32.85 -105.31
C GLN A 969 -89.12 32.62 -104.42
N ALA A 970 -89.74 33.69 -103.96
CA ALA A 970 -91.07 33.70 -103.36
C ALA A 970 -92.00 34.49 -104.27
N ASN A 971 -92.94 33.82 -104.92
CA ASN A 971 -93.88 34.47 -105.84
C ASN A 971 -95.27 34.50 -105.18
N ALA A 972 -95.90 35.68 -105.16
CA ALA A 972 -97.27 35.86 -104.72
C ALA A 972 -98.13 36.44 -105.85
N ALA A 973 -99.34 35.94 -106.03
CA ALA A 973 -100.30 36.52 -106.96
C ALA A 973 -101.47 37.07 -106.16
N PHE A 974 -101.86 38.32 -106.41
CA PHE A 974 -103.06 38.88 -105.83
C PHE A 974 -104.28 38.48 -106.69
N PRO A 975 -105.38 38.01 -106.11
CA PRO A 975 -106.59 37.70 -106.86
C PRO A 975 -107.12 38.96 -107.57
N SER A 976 -107.52 38.82 -108.83
CA SER A 976 -108.05 39.91 -109.66
C SER A 976 -109.27 40.56 -109.01
N LEU A 977 -109.25 41.90 -108.87
CA LEU A 977 -110.41 42.69 -108.46
C LEU A 977 -111.56 42.46 -109.45
N SER A 978 -112.77 42.18 -108.95
CA SER A 978 -113.95 42.19 -109.82
C SER A 978 -114.14 43.60 -110.38
N SER A 979 -114.71 43.72 -111.59
CA SER A 979 -114.96 45.02 -112.23
C SER A 979 -115.72 45.99 -111.30
N GLU A 980 -116.59 45.44 -110.44
CA GLU A 980 -117.37 46.16 -109.44
C GLU A 980 -116.51 46.68 -108.27
N GLU A 981 -115.57 45.89 -107.74
CA GLU A 981 -114.62 46.34 -106.70
C GLU A 981 -113.63 47.38 -107.25
N TYR A 982 -113.22 47.26 -108.51
CA TYR A 982 -112.32 48.24 -109.14
C TYR A 982 -112.99 49.61 -109.32
N LEU A 983 -114.22 49.65 -109.85
CA LEU A 983 -114.98 50.89 -110.02
C LEU A 983 -115.26 51.59 -108.69
N LYS A 984 -115.64 50.82 -107.67
CA LYS A 984 -115.90 51.34 -106.31
C LYS A 984 -114.65 51.98 -105.69
N ASN A 985 -113.47 51.40 -105.92
CA ASN A 985 -112.21 51.95 -105.41
C ASN A 985 -111.69 53.12 -106.26
N ALA A 986 -112.09 53.24 -107.52
CA ALA A 986 -111.85 54.41 -108.37
C ALA A 986 -112.84 55.57 -108.09
N GLY A 987 -113.81 55.36 -107.19
CA GLY A 987 -114.82 56.36 -106.82
C GLY A 987 -115.91 56.58 -107.87
N LEU A 988 -116.10 55.62 -108.78
CA LEU A 988 -117.07 55.65 -109.89
C LEU A 988 -118.29 54.78 -109.62
#